data_AF-A0A1H0B7E7-F1
#
_entry.id   AF-A0A1H0B7E7-F1
#
_cell.length_a   1.000
_cell.length_b   1.000
_cell.length_c   1.000
_cell.angle_alpha   90.00
_cell.angle_beta   90.00
_cell.angle_gamma   90.00
#
_symmetry.space_group_name_H-M   'P 1'
#
loop_
_entity.id
_entity.type
_entity.pdbx_description
1 polymer ?
#
loop_
_entity_poly.entity_id
_entity_poly.type
_entity_poly.pdbx_seq_one_letter_code
_entity_poly.pdbx_strand_id
1 'polypeptide(L)'
;MHGGMKIYAGAASAARHYVEAGRGRADDYYLAEGTGIARRYTASGGRVAELAALAGDAYEAWVAGVDPDTETARGWLRTDDRAVRFVEVVVNGPKSWSLAAALHPDVAAAYDAAQDRAATQIVGWLAEHATTRVGPRGGQLQVPVEVLEAVTVRHYTSRAGDPHRHLHLQVNARVFAAGRWRGLHTVGVRDSLGAINGIGHAAVVTNPQFRAALAAHGYTLDGTGEVQELAEYVGAFSARAAQISRNLDRYEREWTAAHPGQTPGPVLRQTWDRRAWAEGRPDKVTPQPGEDLTARWVGELTASGYRDPDVPVDLTPASIGGLDRDAVVVTVLSRLAAGRSAWNLGDVRGEVEQLIAAEGIVVDAAVRVELAEDLTARAMARCVPLLDRDGTDVPEHVRAWTSQSVLDVEADLVDRLAARRAHPAADRRHEPELPLSALARLDAGQAAAAASLAGGAQLVVVEGAAGAGKTTLLAATRTLLEARDRRLMVVTPTLKAAKVAAAEVGTAAGSAAWLAHQHGWRWTDDGAWTRLGAGDADPLTGGVYVGPAQSARLRPKDLLVVDEAGMLDQDTARALLTVADECAVRVALVGDRHQLAAVGRGGVLDLAAGQVDPAAHLTLDVVHRFTRIDQAGHRVPDAAYAELSLAMRSGADPAGVFDALVARGQIRLHPDAAALQQALATATAAHHRESQRVAVVVDTREQAAEAGAAIRDWLVADGCVDDAQVAVTGAGQRIGAGDRIATRRNDRTLGVANRDTWTVAAVHDDGRLTVTPTAGDVTPAANVTPAGVTPPMRGRVLPADYVNSHTELAYASTAHGVQGDTVQAAHLVIGEHTGAAAAYVGMTRGRAANTAHLVAADLVEARQQWIAAFGRDRADHGPAHAARLAAAEVACYAAPRPLEQVLTELHQAWTAEHDCQTRLALLQPTRDRLAEVVPLAAGHADRITALEVQCRTAALIAERATQQVEVSGRAVTAETDRVREDLLGRWDDDRDAARAAARAVLDGPGRLWLRRAAVTHASGQLGDWADRWRPYLPQLPADPGRLAQYADRSDDRPALWRAFDAAARRTAEAAHPEHGVLRAAADATRHEHERARRALADAARRRDDELSSFGALGRNPDPAGRLADLGRHIAADQHGLAAARTRITELQAEPALAAQPAGRLATERDAWRAARAADRRQSRSSPRRPAPAAAWIGGPRPGHHDLPASGREVGPSFGC
;
A
#
# COMPACT_ATOMS: atom_id res chain seq x y z
N MET A 1 31.23 9.52 -8.56
CA MET A 1 30.75 8.66 -7.45
C MET A 1 29.83 7.61 -8.01
N HIS A 2 30.04 6.33 -7.66
CA HIS A 2 29.12 5.24 -7.99
C HIS A 2 28.86 4.44 -6.71
N GLY A 3 28.16 5.06 -5.76
CA GLY A 3 27.76 4.43 -4.50
C GLY A 3 26.41 3.75 -4.64
N GLY A 4 26.36 2.43 -4.43
CA GLY A 4 25.11 1.71 -4.21
C GLY A 4 24.54 2.01 -2.82
N MET A 5 23.22 1.94 -2.67
CA MET A 5 22.55 2.01 -1.37
C MET A 5 22.56 0.64 -0.70
N LYS A 6 22.91 0.59 0.59
CA LYS A 6 22.75 -0.61 1.41
C LYS A 6 21.73 -0.36 2.51
N ILE A 7 20.89 -1.35 2.78
CA ILE A 7 19.94 -1.31 3.90
C ILE A 7 20.49 -2.23 4.98
N TYR A 8 20.85 -1.67 6.14
CA TYR A 8 21.24 -2.48 7.27
C TYR A 8 20.00 -2.90 8.06
N ALA A 9 19.74 -4.21 8.11
CA ALA A 9 18.75 -4.83 8.96
C ALA A 9 19.41 -5.85 9.89
N GLY A 10 19.03 -5.85 11.17
CA GLY A 10 19.59 -6.78 12.15
C GLY A 10 19.83 -6.18 13.54
N ALA A 11 20.71 -6.83 14.30
CA ALA A 11 21.07 -6.45 15.66
C ALA A 11 21.94 -5.17 15.69
N ALA A 12 21.56 -4.20 16.51
CA ALA A 12 22.31 -2.94 16.63
C ALA A 12 23.74 -3.14 17.17
N SER A 13 23.91 -4.10 18.09
CA SER A 13 25.22 -4.46 18.65
C SER A 13 26.20 -4.97 17.60
N ALA A 14 25.71 -5.63 16.55
CA ALA A 14 26.58 -6.05 15.45
C ALA A 14 27.14 -4.82 14.72
N ALA A 15 26.36 -3.75 14.52
CA ALA A 15 26.83 -2.54 13.84
C ALA A 15 27.97 -1.80 14.57
N ARG A 16 28.24 -2.07 15.85
CA ARG A 16 29.36 -1.45 16.59
C ARG A 16 30.72 -1.62 15.92
N HIS A 17 30.89 -2.63 15.07
CA HIS A 17 32.13 -2.84 14.33
C HIS A 17 32.54 -1.64 13.47
N TYR A 18 31.61 -0.74 13.12
CA TYR A 18 31.93 0.50 12.41
C TYR A 18 32.71 1.52 13.25
N VAL A 19 32.68 1.43 14.58
CA VAL A 19 33.26 2.47 15.47
C VAL A 19 34.16 1.94 16.61
N GLU A 20 34.19 0.64 16.90
CA GLU A 20 34.99 0.10 18.03
C GLU A 20 36.36 -0.43 17.63
N ALA A 21 37.43 0.27 18.03
CA ALA A 21 38.81 -0.23 17.92
C ALA A 21 39.02 -1.49 18.79
N GLY A 22 39.48 -2.59 18.20
CA GLY A 22 39.95 -3.78 18.92
C GLY A 22 38.90 -4.88 19.23
N ARG A 23 37.68 -4.80 18.68
CA ARG A 23 36.65 -5.88 18.77
C ARG A 23 36.14 -6.36 17.40
N GLY A 24 37.01 -6.40 16.39
CA GLY A 24 36.66 -6.78 15.03
C GLY A 24 36.41 -8.26 14.81
N ARG A 25 35.40 -8.57 13.99
CA ARG A 25 35.40 -9.81 13.19
C ARG A 25 36.31 -9.56 11.98
N ALA A 26 36.92 -10.59 11.39
CA ALA A 26 37.76 -10.44 10.17
C ALA A 26 37.01 -10.06 8.88
N ASP A 27 35.75 -9.64 8.95
CA ASP A 27 35.10 -8.97 7.82
C ASP A 27 35.34 -7.44 7.88
N ASP A 28 35.95 -6.96 8.97
CA ASP A 28 35.97 -5.56 9.39
C ASP A 28 37.35 -4.93 9.18
N TYR A 29 37.64 -4.55 7.93
CA TYR A 29 38.75 -3.67 7.53
C TYR A 29 38.69 -2.25 8.12
N TYR A 30 37.65 -1.96 8.91
CA TYR A 30 37.32 -0.66 9.50
C TYR A 30 38.24 -0.25 10.66
N LEU A 31 39.14 -1.13 11.11
CA LEU A 31 39.56 -1.14 12.53
C LEU A 31 41.02 -0.79 12.83
N ALA A 32 41.85 -0.51 11.82
CA ALA A 32 43.25 -0.14 12.05
C ALA A 32 43.54 1.38 11.90
N GLU A 33 42.65 2.15 11.24
CA GLU A 33 42.98 3.51 10.79
C GLU A 33 41.85 4.55 10.93
N GLY A 34 40.62 4.14 11.26
CA GLY A 34 39.51 5.09 11.48
C GLY A 34 39.65 5.87 12.79
N THR A 35 38.94 7.00 12.93
CA THR A 35 38.93 7.80 14.17
C THR A 35 38.32 7.06 15.37
N GLY A 36 37.65 5.92 15.15
CA GLY A 36 36.86 5.22 16.18
C GLY A 36 35.63 6.01 16.64
N ILE A 37 35.23 7.02 15.85
CA ILE A 37 34.21 7.99 16.20
C ILE A 37 33.32 8.24 14.98
N ALA A 38 32.02 8.07 15.13
CA ALA A 38 31.03 8.45 14.14
C ALA A 38 30.60 9.90 14.36
N ARG A 39 30.81 10.77 13.38
CA ARG A 39 30.30 12.15 13.45
C ARG A 39 28.79 12.12 13.23
N ARG A 40 28.02 12.77 14.09
CA ARG A 40 26.55 12.74 14.07
C ARG A 40 26.00 14.06 13.57
N TYR A 41 25.00 13.99 12.71
CA TYR A 41 24.30 15.13 12.15
C TYR A 41 22.81 15.00 12.42
N THR A 42 22.18 16.14 12.67
CA THR A 42 20.72 16.29 12.63
C THR A 42 20.35 17.32 11.59
N ALA A 43 19.29 17.06 10.85
CA ALA A 43 18.77 17.97 9.85
C ALA A 43 17.31 18.30 10.18
N SER A 44 17.02 19.58 10.35
CA SER A 44 15.68 20.09 10.65
C SER A 44 15.48 21.49 10.06
N GLY A 45 14.29 21.75 9.51
CA GLY A 45 13.96 23.06 8.93
C GLY A 45 14.92 23.53 7.83
N GLY A 46 15.39 22.63 6.97
CA GLY A 46 16.34 22.91 5.89
C GLY A 46 17.77 23.23 6.36
N ARG A 47 18.11 22.93 7.61
CA ARG A 47 19.46 23.16 8.16
C ARG A 47 20.05 21.88 8.70
N VAL A 48 21.31 21.64 8.38
CA VAL A 48 22.10 20.54 8.95
C VAL A 48 22.99 21.08 10.06
N ALA A 49 22.93 20.44 11.22
CA ALA A 49 23.77 20.75 12.37
C ALA A 49 24.53 19.50 12.81
N GLU A 50 25.81 19.67 13.13
CA GLU A 50 26.62 18.62 13.73
C GLU A 50 26.31 18.54 15.24
N LEU A 51 26.16 17.31 15.74
CA LEU A 51 25.92 16.97 17.13
C LEU A 51 27.17 16.33 17.75
N ALA A 52 27.11 16.02 19.04
CA ALA A 52 28.17 15.26 19.71
C ALA A 52 28.43 13.94 18.96
N ALA A 53 29.70 13.67 18.70
CA ALA A 53 30.12 12.48 17.99
C ALA A 53 29.91 11.21 18.84
N LEU A 54 29.67 10.09 18.18
CA LEU A 54 29.28 8.82 18.82
C LEU A 54 30.44 7.81 18.79
N ALA A 55 30.59 7.06 19.89
CA ALA A 55 31.50 5.92 19.97
C ALA A 55 30.83 4.77 20.73
N GLY A 56 31.20 3.52 20.41
CA GLY A 56 30.78 2.30 21.13
C GLY A 56 29.28 2.23 21.42
N ASP A 57 28.93 2.26 22.71
CA ASP A 57 27.55 2.14 23.21
C ASP A 57 26.61 3.23 22.65
N ALA A 58 27.10 4.47 22.51
CA ALA A 58 26.28 5.58 22.03
C ALA A 58 25.92 5.43 20.55
N TYR A 59 26.84 4.88 19.74
CA TYR A 59 26.55 4.53 18.35
C TYR A 59 25.59 3.34 18.26
N GLU A 60 25.75 2.31 19.10
CA GLU A 60 24.79 1.20 19.16
C GLU A 60 23.38 1.70 19.51
N ALA A 61 23.24 2.58 20.51
CA ALA A 61 21.97 3.17 20.89
C ALA A 61 21.32 3.90 19.71
N TRP A 62 22.11 4.73 19.00
CA TRP A 62 21.64 5.42 17.80
C TRP A 62 21.17 4.45 16.70
N VAL A 63 21.94 3.39 16.41
CA VAL A 63 21.57 2.33 15.46
C VAL A 63 20.29 1.61 15.91
N ALA A 64 20.12 1.38 17.21
CA ALA A 64 18.92 0.76 17.76
C ALA A 64 17.66 1.63 17.57
N GLY A 65 17.82 2.91 17.24
CA GLY A 65 16.75 3.91 17.17
C GLY A 65 16.45 4.52 18.53
N VAL A 66 17.41 4.50 19.45
CA VAL A 66 17.36 5.17 20.74
C VAL A 66 18.18 6.45 20.64
N ASP A 67 17.66 7.53 21.20
CA ASP A 67 18.41 8.77 21.29
C ASP A 67 19.57 8.60 22.30
N PRO A 68 20.83 8.78 21.88
CA PRO A 68 21.98 8.45 22.74
C PRO A 68 22.21 9.45 23.87
N ASP A 69 21.60 10.64 23.82
CA ASP A 69 21.77 11.67 24.87
C ASP A 69 20.69 11.56 25.95
N THR A 70 19.48 11.10 25.56
CA THR A 70 18.32 11.01 26.46
C THR A 70 17.91 9.58 26.80
N GLU A 71 18.49 8.58 26.14
CA GLU A 71 18.12 7.16 26.20
C GLU A 71 16.65 6.88 25.84
N THR A 72 15.99 7.84 25.17
CA THR A 72 14.59 7.70 24.78
C THR A 72 14.44 6.99 23.44
N ALA A 73 13.50 6.04 23.36
CA ALA A 73 13.21 5.34 22.11
C ALA A 73 12.54 6.29 21.10
N ARG A 74 13.03 6.27 19.85
CA ARG A 74 12.46 7.04 18.73
C ARG A 74 11.23 6.33 18.16
N GLY A 75 10.15 6.40 18.93
CA GLY A 75 8.88 5.78 18.62
C GLY A 75 8.90 4.27 18.86
N TRP A 76 8.09 3.53 18.09
CA TRP A 76 7.99 2.08 18.24
C TRP A 76 9.14 1.37 17.50
N LEU A 77 10.04 0.74 18.26
CA LEU A 77 11.21 0.04 17.74
C LEU A 77 10.92 -1.45 17.52
N ARG A 78 11.38 -1.98 16.38
CA ARG A 78 11.37 -3.44 16.13
C ARG A 78 12.60 -4.08 16.75
N THR A 79 12.40 -5.26 17.33
CA THR A 79 13.46 -6.04 17.99
C THR A 79 13.83 -7.31 17.24
N ASP A 80 13.14 -7.63 16.15
CA ASP A 80 13.46 -8.76 15.28
C ASP A 80 14.64 -8.48 14.34
N ASP A 81 15.24 -9.54 13.80
CA ASP A 81 16.40 -9.47 12.89
C ASP A 81 16.09 -8.81 11.54
N ARG A 82 14.81 -8.54 11.25
CA ARG A 82 14.36 -7.82 10.04
C ARG A 82 14.14 -6.33 10.30
N ALA A 83 14.51 -5.83 11.48
CA ALA A 83 14.43 -4.41 11.81
C ALA A 83 15.47 -3.60 11.00
N VAL A 84 15.00 -2.84 10.02
CA VAL A 84 15.83 -1.85 9.31
C VAL A 84 16.30 -0.79 10.30
N ARG A 85 17.62 -0.59 10.41
CA ARG A 85 18.25 0.34 11.36
C ARG A 85 18.69 1.63 10.70
N PHE A 86 19.35 1.53 9.55
CA PHE A 86 19.77 2.67 8.76
C PHE A 86 19.88 2.32 7.28
N VAL A 87 19.85 3.36 6.46
CA VAL A 87 20.23 3.32 5.05
C VAL A 87 21.65 3.85 4.94
N GLU A 88 22.52 3.12 4.27
CA GLU A 88 23.92 3.51 4.06
C GLU A 88 24.16 3.89 2.59
N VAL A 89 24.85 5.00 2.39
CA VAL A 89 25.43 5.42 1.11
C VAL A 89 26.92 5.68 1.34
N VAL A 90 27.76 5.20 0.44
CA VAL A 90 29.20 5.44 0.50
C VAL A 90 29.54 6.68 -0.34
N VAL A 91 30.10 7.71 0.31
CA VAL A 91 30.61 8.91 -0.37
C VAL A 91 32.08 8.65 -0.70
N ASN A 92 32.39 8.43 -1.98
CA ASN A 92 33.74 8.08 -2.42
C ASN A 92 34.15 8.73 -3.75
N GLY A 93 35.42 9.06 -3.87
CA GLY A 93 36.00 9.48 -5.14
C GLY A 93 36.38 8.30 -6.03
N PRO A 94 36.69 8.58 -7.31
CA PRO A 94 37.63 7.77 -8.06
C PRO A 94 38.88 7.42 -7.25
N LYS A 95 39.46 6.24 -7.50
CA LYS A 95 40.59 5.70 -6.73
C LYS A 95 41.82 6.60 -6.84
N SER A 96 42.00 7.27 -7.98
CA SER A 96 43.09 8.23 -8.21
C SER A 96 43.11 9.37 -7.18
N TRP A 97 41.96 9.80 -6.63
CA TRP A 97 41.91 10.80 -5.56
C TRP A 97 42.51 10.26 -4.25
N SER A 98 42.28 8.97 -3.96
CA SER A 98 42.86 8.31 -2.79
C SER A 98 44.37 8.11 -2.94
N LEU A 99 44.85 7.88 -4.17
CA LEU A 99 46.28 7.83 -4.49
C LEU A 99 46.94 9.20 -4.32
N ALA A 100 46.36 10.26 -4.87
CA ALA A 100 46.86 11.63 -4.70
C ALA A 100 46.92 12.02 -3.21
N ALA A 101 45.88 11.68 -2.44
CA ALA A 101 45.84 11.89 -0.99
C ALA A 101 46.79 10.98 -0.19
N ALA A 102 47.25 9.86 -0.76
CA ALA A 102 48.31 9.05 -0.13
C ALA A 102 49.69 9.66 -0.39
N LEU A 103 49.90 10.28 -1.54
CA LEU A 103 51.16 10.95 -1.88
C LEU A 103 51.33 12.26 -1.10
N HIS A 104 50.25 13.03 -0.95
CA HIS A 104 50.31 14.42 -0.51
C HIS A 104 49.36 14.70 0.67
N PRO A 105 49.89 15.03 1.88
CA PRO A 105 49.07 15.25 3.08
C PRO A 105 48.10 16.44 3.00
N ASP A 106 48.45 17.48 2.25
CA ASP A 106 47.59 18.65 2.00
C ASP A 106 46.43 18.31 1.05
N VAL A 107 46.67 17.50 0.02
CA VAL A 107 45.61 16.91 -0.82
C VAL A 107 44.69 16.04 0.03
N ALA A 108 45.25 15.23 0.95
CA ALA A 108 44.47 14.41 1.87
C ALA A 108 43.54 15.25 2.75
N ALA A 109 44.07 16.31 3.38
CA ALA A 109 43.28 17.20 4.21
C ALA A 109 42.18 17.93 3.43
N ALA A 110 42.50 18.40 2.21
CA ALA A 110 41.53 19.07 1.34
C ALA A 110 40.43 18.11 0.86
N TYR A 111 40.80 16.86 0.54
CA TYR A 111 39.86 15.84 0.12
C TYR A 111 38.94 15.39 1.26
N ASP A 112 39.50 15.09 2.44
CA ASP A 112 38.71 14.71 3.63
C ASP A 112 37.68 15.82 3.98
N ALA A 113 38.09 17.09 3.93
CA ALA A 113 37.20 18.23 4.15
C ALA A 113 36.13 18.38 3.05
N ALA A 114 36.48 18.09 1.79
CA ALA A 114 35.52 18.08 0.69
C ALA A 114 34.49 16.95 0.84
N GLN A 115 34.90 15.76 1.26
CA GLN A 115 34.01 14.64 1.55
C GLN A 115 33.04 14.96 2.69
N ASP A 116 33.50 15.60 3.77
CA ASP A 116 32.64 16.00 4.89
C ASP A 116 31.57 17.01 4.45
N ARG A 117 31.96 17.98 3.63
CA ARG A 117 31.01 18.93 3.03
C ARG A 117 30.04 18.24 2.09
N ALA A 118 30.49 17.27 1.29
CA ALA A 118 29.64 16.49 0.41
C ALA A 118 28.59 15.69 1.22
N ALA A 119 28.99 15.03 2.30
CA ALA A 119 28.08 14.32 3.19
C ALA A 119 27.03 15.26 3.82
N THR A 120 27.45 16.45 4.28
CA THR A 120 26.54 17.46 4.83
C THR A 120 25.49 17.91 3.80
N GLN A 121 25.91 18.11 2.54
CA GLN A 121 25.01 18.52 1.46
C GLN A 121 24.03 17.39 1.07
N ILE A 122 24.47 16.13 1.06
CA ILE A 122 23.58 14.97 0.86
C ILE A 122 22.55 14.88 2.00
N VAL A 123 22.98 15.07 3.26
CA VAL A 123 22.07 15.08 4.41
C VAL A 123 21.04 16.20 4.31
N GLY A 124 21.46 17.40 3.89
CA GLY A 124 20.56 18.53 3.64
C GLY A 124 19.50 18.21 2.59
N TRP A 125 19.93 17.72 1.44
CA TRP A 125 19.03 17.29 0.36
C TRP A 125 18.05 16.20 0.82
N LEU A 126 18.54 15.18 1.53
CA LEU A 126 17.65 14.13 2.07
C LEU A 126 16.67 14.67 3.11
N ALA A 127 17.04 15.65 3.91
CA ALA A 127 16.12 16.24 4.88
C ALA A 127 14.96 16.99 4.21
N GLU A 128 15.20 17.59 3.04
CA GLU A 128 14.19 18.32 2.27
C GLU A 128 13.29 17.40 1.43
N HIS A 129 13.85 16.31 0.90
CA HIS A 129 13.17 15.46 -0.08
C HIS A 129 12.75 14.07 0.44
N ALA A 130 13.27 13.62 1.59
CA ALA A 130 12.86 12.34 2.15
C ALA A 130 11.45 12.41 2.73
N THR A 131 10.73 11.29 2.60
CA THR A 131 9.36 11.15 3.09
C THR A 131 9.21 9.99 4.06
N THR A 132 8.10 9.99 4.79
CA THR A 132 7.60 8.85 5.54
C THR A 132 6.11 8.64 5.26
N ARG A 133 5.56 7.52 5.73
CA ARG A 133 4.18 7.10 5.45
C ARG A 133 3.33 7.24 6.71
N VAL A 134 2.14 7.80 6.54
CA VAL A 134 1.15 8.01 7.61
C VAL A 134 -0.18 7.39 7.21
N GLY A 135 -0.82 6.68 8.14
CA GLY A 135 -2.10 6.00 7.91
C GLY A 135 -1.97 4.48 7.83
N PRO A 136 -3.10 3.78 7.68
CA PRO A 136 -3.16 2.32 7.61
C PRO A 136 -2.50 1.77 6.33
N ARG A 137 -1.96 0.55 6.39
CA ARG A 137 -1.41 -0.13 5.22
C ARG A 137 -2.45 -0.21 4.10
N GLY A 138 -2.06 0.11 2.86
CA GLY A 138 -2.96 0.14 1.70
C GLY A 138 -3.76 1.45 1.54
N GLY A 139 -3.55 2.43 2.43
CA GLY A 139 -4.16 3.76 2.35
C GLY A 139 -3.30 4.82 3.02
N GLN A 140 -1.98 4.76 2.80
CA GLN A 140 -1.03 5.66 3.45
C GLN A 140 -0.84 6.94 2.64
N LEU A 141 -0.69 8.08 3.33
CA LEU A 141 -0.24 9.33 2.76
C LEU A 141 1.28 9.45 2.94
N GLN A 142 1.97 9.94 1.91
CA GLN A 142 3.37 10.34 2.02
C GLN A 142 3.45 11.74 2.63
N VAL A 143 4.27 11.89 3.66
CA VAL A 143 4.52 13.18 4.31
C VAL A 143 6.02 13.47 4.33
N PRO A 144 6.44 14.74 4.15
CA PRO A 144 7.84 15.12 4.27
C PRO A 144 8.41 14.80 5.65
N VAL A 145 9.71 14.50 5.70
CA VAL A 145 10.45 14.38 6.96
C VAL A 145 10.71 15.77 7.55
N GLU A 146 10.48 15.93 8.85
CA GLU A 146 10.74 17.18 9.59
C GLU A 146 12.11 17.16 10.27
N VAL A 147 12.50 15.99 10.81
CA VAL A 147 13.82 15.76 11.41
C VAL A 147 14.40 14.44 10.93
N LEU A 148 15.64 14.49 10.45
CA LEU A 148 16.43 13.33 10.04
C LEU A 148 17.76 13.35 10.80
N GLU A 149 18.23 12.18 11.21
CA GLU A 149 19.60 12.03 11.72
C GLU A 149 20.43 11.14 10.82
N ALA A 150 21.69 11.52 10.70
CA ALA A 150 22.69 10.75 9.96
C ALA A 150 24.00 10.71 10.73
N VAL A 151 24.84 9.72 10.43
CA VAL A 151 26.21 9.65 10.93
C VAL A 151 27.16 9.38 9.76
N THR A 152 28.38 9.90 9.87
CA THR A 152 29.46 9.56 8.94
C THR A 152 30.58 8.84 9.67
N VAL A 153 31.02 7.72 9.09
CA VAL A 153 32.18 6.96 9.54
C VAL A 153 33.24 6.99 8.43
N ARG A 154 34.46 7.43 8.76
CA ARG A 154 35.55 7.59 7.78
C ARG A 154 36.49 6.40 7.77
N HIS A 155 36.82 5.95 6.57
CA HIS A 155 37.87 4.96 6.35
C HIS A 155 38.83 5.42 5.27
N TYR A 156 40.09 5.02 5.40
CA TYR A 156 41.19 5.39 4.49
C TYR A 156 41.63 4.24 3.58
N THR A 157 41.21 3.03 3.93
CA THR A 157 41.64 1.78 3.30
C THR A 157 40.48 0.98 2.75
N SER A 158 40.75 0.25 1.67
CA SER A 158 39.86 -0.81 1.20
C SER A 158 39.88 -2.02 2.14
N ARG A 159 39.01 -3.00 1.87
CA ARG A 159 39.01 -4.32 2.54
C ARG A 159 40.37 -5.00 2.64
N ALA A 160 41.26 -4.69 1.71
CA ALA A 160 42.55 -5.32 1.60
C ALA A 160 43.74 -4.37 1.89
N GLY A 161 43.45 -3.20 2.47
CA GLY A 161 44.49 -2.25 2.89
C GLY A 161 45.12 -1.47 1.73
N ASP A 162 44.39 -1.27 0.63
CA ASP A 162 44.81 -0.38 -0.47
C ASP A 162 44.21 1.03 -0.27
N PRO A 163 44.83 2.10 -0.79
CA PRO A 163 44.38 3.47 -0.56
C PRO A 163 42.95 3.66 -1.07
N HIS A 164 41.98 3.87 -0.18
CA HIS A 164 40.59 4.08 -0.55
C HIS A 164 39.91 4.95 0.50
N ARG A 165 40.06 6.26 0.36
CA ARG A 165 39.45 7.23 1.28
C ARG A 165 37.96 7.39 0.95
N HIS A 166 37.10 7.00 1.88
CA HIS A 166 35.64 7.05 1.72
C HIS A 166 34.92 7.30 3.04
N LEU A 167 33.70 7.84 2.96
CA LEU A 167 32.79 7.99 4.09
C LEU A 167 31.60 7.05 3.95
N HIS A 168 31.29 6.30 5.00
CA HIS A 168 30.00 5.65 5.15
C HIS A 168 29.02 6.67 5.72
N LEU A 169 28.14 7.21 4.88
CA LEU A 169 27.04 8.06 5.29
C LEU A 169 25.83 7.17 5.61
N GLN A 170 25.48 7.10 6.89
CA GLN A 170 24.37 6.29 7.37
C GLN A 170 23.24 7.19 7.83
N VAL A 171 22.06 7.00 7.25
CA VAL A 171 20.83 7.74 7.57
C VAL A 171 19.96 6.86 8.45
N ASN A 172 19.60 7.33 9.64
CA ASN A 172 18.80 6.56 10.58
C ASN A 172 17.45 6.18 9.96
N ALA A 173 17.00 4.95 10.17
CA ALA A 173 15.68 4.52 9.70
C ALA A 173 14.53 5.17 10.49
N ARG A 174 14.83 5.83 11.62
CA ARG A 174 13.88 6.60 12.42
C ARG A 174 13.99 8.09 12.13
N VAL A 175 12.91 8.63 11.60
CA VAL A 175 12.76 10.03 11.22
C VAL A 175 11.55 10.64 11.92
N PHE A 176 11.57 11.92 12.22
CA PHE A 176 10.45 12.62 12.82
C PHE A 176 9.59 13.27 11.73
N ALA A 177 8.29 13.03 11.76
CA ALA A 177 7.33 13.71 10.90
C ALA A 177 5.92 13.61 11.48
N ALA A 178 5.08 14.62 11.25
CA ALA A 178 3.72 14.67 11.75
C ALA A 178 3.67 14.43 13.27
N GLY A 179 4.56 15.10 14.01
CA GLY A 179 4.65 15.05 15.47
C GLY A 179 5.06 13.71 16.09
N ARG A 180 5.57 12.75 15.32
CA ARG A 180 5.97 11.42 15.80
C ARG A 180 7.23 10.90 15.09
N TRP A 181 7.99 10.06 15.79
CA TRP A 181 9.04 9.24 15.18
C TRP A 181 8.45 8.07 14.39
N ARG A 182 8.88 7.93 13.13
CA ARG A 182 8.34 7.00 12.13
C ARG A 182 9.48 6.34 11.35
N GLY A 183 9.14 5.34 10.55
CA GLY A 183 10.09 4.66 9.67
C GLY A 183 10.32 5.45 8.38
N LEU A 184 11.58 5.69 8.01
CA LEU A 184 11.97 6.31 6.75
C LEU A 184 11.42 5.52 5.55
N HIS A 185 10.96 6.22 4.52
CA HIS A 185 10.57 5.58 3.27
C HIS A 185 11.80 5.25 2.42
N THR A 186 12.39 4.07 2.64
CA THR A 186 13.65 3.65 2.00
C THR A 186 13.57 3.58 0.47
N VAL A 187 12.39 3.30 -0.10
CA VAL A 187 12.16 3.33 -1.55
C VAL A 187 12.37 4.74 -2.11
N GLY A 188 11.88 5.79 -1.43
CA GLY A 188 12.11 7.16 -1.87
C GLY A 188 13.59 7.55 -1.88
N VAL A 189 14.38 7.05 -0.92
CA VAL A 189 15.84 7.27 -0.88
C VAL A 189 16.53 6.55 -2.04
N ARG A 190 16.15 5.29 -2.31
CA ARG A 190 16.65 4.52 -3.46
C ARG A 190 16.37 5.25 -4.78
N ASP A 191 15.15 5.75 -4.97
CA ASP A 191 14.76 6.44 -6.20
C ASP A 191 15.33 7.87 -6.31
N SER A 192 16.05 8.33 -5.27
CA SER A 192 16.83 9.58 -5.25
C SER A 192 18.34 9.36 -5.35
N LEU A 193 18.81 8.13 -5.61
CA LEU A 193 20.25 7.82 -5.67
C LEU A 193 21.00 8.60 -6.75
N GLY A 194 20.33 8.98 -7.84
CA GLY A 194 20.90 9.86 -8.87
C GLY A 194 21.34 11.19 -8.27
N ALA A 195 20.44 11.89 -7.57
CA ALA A 195 20.74 13.13 -6.85
C ALA A 195 21.82 12.93 -5.79
N ILE A 196 21.72 11.88 -4.95
CA ILE A 196 22.67 11.64 -3.86
C ILE A 196 24.10 11.47 -4.41
N ASN A 197 24.28 10.62 -5.43
CA ASN A 197 25.57 10.38 -6.05
C ASN A 197 26.08 11.62 -6.83
N GLY A 198 25.18 12.32 -7.53
CA GLY A 198 25.48 13.55 -8.26
C GLY A 198 25.97 14.66 -7.33
N ILE A 199 25.22 14.96 -6.27
CA ILE A 199 25.57 15.96 -5.23
C ILE A 199 26.91 15.58 -4.60
N GLY A 200 27.08 14.32 -4.19
CA GLY A 200 28.31 13.86 -3.57
C GLY A 200 29.53 14.10 -4.47
N HIS A 201 29.42 13.71 -5.75
CA HIS A 201 30.50 13.87 -6.72
C HIS A 201 30.79 15.34 -7.01
N ALA A 202 29.77 16.11 -7.37
CA ALA A 202 29.90 17.52 -7.72
C ALA A 202 30.45 18.35 -6.56
N ALA A 203 30.03 18.07 -5.33
CA ALA A 203 30.51 18.77 -4.13
C ALA A 203 32.03 18.61 -3.90
N VAL A 204 32.64 17.51 -4.35
CA VAL A 204 34.09 17.30 -4.28
C VAL A 204 34.79 17.86 -5.50
N VAL A 205 34.33 17.56 -6.72
CA VAL A 205 34.97 17.97 -7.98
C VAL A 205 35.03 19.49 -8.13
N THR A 206 33.97 20.18 -7.72
CA THR A 206 33.90 21.65 -7.83
C THR A 206 34.58 22.36 -6.66
N ASN A 207 35.12 21.63 -5.68
CA ASN A 207 35.63 22.22 -4.44
C ASN A 207 36.94 23.01 -4.68
N PRO A 208 36.98 24.33 -4.38
CA PRO A 208 38.16 25.15 -4.68
C PRO A 208 39.42 24.71 -3.95
N GLN A 209 39.29 24.26 -2.69
CA GLN A 209 40.44 23.84 -1.88
C GLN A 209 41.04 22.54 -2.38
N PHE A 210 40.20 21.54 -2.68
CA PHE A 210 40.67 20.26 -3.22
C PHE A 210 41.29 20.43 -4.61
N ARG A 211 40.67 21.23 -5.47
CA ARG A 211 41.20 21.53 -6.81
C ARG A 211 42.54 22.26 -6.73
N ALA A 212 42.67 23.27 -5.87
CA ALA A 212 43.92 23.99 -5.63
C ALA A 212 45.05 23.07 -5.11
N ALA A 213 44.73 22.16 -4.19
CA ALA A 213 45.71 21.20 -3.68
C ALA A 213 46.21 20.25 -4.78
N LEU A 214 45.31 19.70 -5.62
CA LEU A 214 45.70 18.87 -6.76
C LEU A 214 46.61 19.62 -7.74
N ALA A 215 46.22 20.83 -8.11
CA ALA A 215 46.96 21.63 -9.08
C ALA A 215 48.34 22.07 -8.58
N ALA A 216 48.50 22.31 -7.27
CA ALA A 216 49.79 22.62 -6.66
C ALA A 216 50.83 21.50 -6.86
N HIS A 217 50.37 20.24 -6.99
CA HIS A 217 51.19 19.07 -7.26
C HIS A 217 51.16 18.62 -8.73
N GLY A 218 50.69 19.49 -9.63
CA GLY A 218 50.71 19.23 -11.07
C GLY A 218 49.61 18.30 -11.58
N TYR A 219 48.61 17.98 -10.76
CA TYR A 219 47.53 17.08 -11.16
C TYR A 219 46.39 17.80 -11.86
N THR A 220 45.88 17.17 -12.91
CA THR A 220 44.70 17.60 -13.64
C THR A 220 43.58 16.56 -13.53
N LEU A 221 42.32 17.02 -13.55
CA LEU A 221 41.18 16.10 -13.65
C LEU A 221 40.69 16.08 -15.09
N ASP A 222 40.44 14.89 -15.61
CA ASP A 222 39.80 14.71 -16.91
C ASP A 222 38.27 14.92 -16.83
N GLY A 223 37.58 14.79 -17.97
CA GLY A 223 36.13 14.94 -18.04
C GLY A 223 35.32 13.88 -17.26
N THR A 224 35.96 12.82 -16.76
CA THR A 224 35.35 11.82 -15.87
C THR A 224 35.60 12.11 -14.39
N GLY A 225 36.43 13.11 -14.09
CA GLY A 225 36.85 13.47 -12.75
C GLY A 225 37.98 12.61 -12.20
N GLU A 226 38.65 11.78 -13.00
CA GLU A 226 39.86 11.03 -12.61
C GLU A 226 41.09 11.94 -12.67
N VAL A 227 42.07 11.72 -11.79
CA VAL A 227 43.39 12.38 -11.89
C VAL A 227 44.16 11.77 -13.04
N GLN A 228 44.39 12.53 -14.10
CA GLN A 228 44.92 12.04 -15.38
C GLN A 228 46.29 11.37 -15.21
N GLU A 229 47.15 11.94 -14.37
CA GLU A 229 48.52 11.48 -14.13
C GLU A 229 48.59 10.21 -13.25
N LEU A 230 47.49 9.86 -12.57
CA LEU A 230 47.41 8.69 -11.70
C LEU A 230 46.51 7.57 -12.25
N ALA A 231 45.73 7.85 -13.31
CA ALA A 231 44.73 6.94 -13.83
C ALA A 231 45.31 5.57 -14.26
N GLU A 232 46.49 5.55 -14.87
CA GLU A 232 47.13 4.30 -15.34
C GLU A 232 47.56 3.35 -14.20
N TYR A 233 47.79 3.89 -12.99
CA TYR A 233 48.26 3.12 -11.84
C TYR A 233 47.12 2.56 -10.97
N VAL A 234 45.89 3.06 -11.15
CA VAL A 234 44.71 2.67 -10.36
C VAL A 234 44.46 1.15 -10.39
N GLY A 235 44.67 0.50 -11.53
CA GLY A 235 44.45 -0.94 -11.71
C GLY A 235 45.35 -1.81 -10.82
N ALA A 236 46.61 -1.41 -10.61
CA ALA A 236 47.56 -2.15 -9.78
C ALA A 236 47.13 -2.19 -8.30
N PHE A 237 46.63 -1.06 -7.78
CA PHE A 237 46.07 -0.92 -6.42
C PHE A 237 44.62 -1.42 -6.28
N SER A 238 44.09 -2.04 -7.33
CA SER A 238 42.78 -2.69 -7.33
C SER A 238 42.89 -4.21 -7.42
N ALA A 239 43.91 -4.72 -8.13
CA ALA A 239 44.14 -6.16 -8.33
C ALA A 239 44.61 -6.89 -7.06
N ARG A 240 45.50 -6.26 -6.28
CA ARG A 240 45.99 -6.81 -5.00
C ARG A 240 44.87 -6.86 -3.96
N ALA A 241 44.08 -5.78 -3.87
CA ALA A 241 42.94 -5.76 -2.98
C ALA A 241 41.97 -6.89 -3.22
N ALA A 242 41.66 -7.10 -4.50
CA ALA A 242 40.77 -8.15 -4.92
C ALA A 242 41.36 -9.54 -4.58
N GLN A 243 42.68 -9.76 -4.70
CA GLN A 243 43.33 -11.04 -4.38
C GLN A 243 43.30 -11.40 -2.89
N ILE A 244 43.59 -10.44 -2.01
CA ILE A 244 43.60 -10.68 -0.56
C ILE A 244 42.20 -10.94 -0.03
N SER A 245 41.20 -10.18 -0.51
CA SER A 245 39.79 -10.43 -0.18
C SER A 245 39.37 -11.85 -0.60
N ARG A 246 39.77 -12.29 -1.80
CA ARG A 246 39.48 -13.66 -2.28
C ARG A 246 40.09 -14.76 -1.41
N ASN A 247 41.33 -14.56 -0.93
CA ASN A 247 42.01 -15.49 -0.03
C ASN A 247 41.32 -15.58 1.34
N LEU A 248 40.89 -14.43 1.88
CA LEU A 248 40.17 -14.35 3.14
C LEU A 248 38.83 -15.07 3.09
N ASP A 249 38.03 -14.75 2.07
CA ASP A 249 36.74 -15.41 1.85
C ASP A 249 36.94 -16.93 1.73
N ARG A 250 38.06 -17.39 1.13
CA ARG A 250 38.39 -18.82 1.02
C ARG A 250 38.67 -19.47 2.37
N TYR A 251 39.46 -18.86 3.24
CA TYR A 251 39.76 -19.46 4.55
C TYR A 251 38.55 -19.44 5.48
N GLU A 252 37.76 -18.37 5.42
CA GLU A 252 36.52 -18.31 6.17
C GLU A 252 35.53 -19.38 5.71
N ARG A 253 35.42 -19.61 4.40
CA ARG A 253 34.66 -20.73 3.82
C ARG A 253 35.15 -22.08 4.33
N GLU A 254 36.45 -22.35 4.24
CA GLU A 254 37.05 -23.63 4.64
C GLU A 254 36.78 -23.95 6.11
N TRP A 255 36.84 -22.94 6.98
CA TRP A 255 36.59 -23.14 8.40
C TRP A 255 35.12 -23.23 8.76
N THR A 256 34.26 -22.41 8.15
CA THR A 256 32.82 -22.45 8.39
C THR A 256 32.24 -23.80 7.97
N ALA A 257 32.74 -24.36 6.87
CA ALA A 257 32.43 -25.72 6.44
C ALA A 257 32.89 -26.78 7.45
N ALA A 258 34.04 -26.57 8.09
CA ALA A 258 34.57 -27.47 9.12
C ALA A 258 33.90 -27.28 10.51
N HIS A 259 33.18 -26.18 10.75
CA HIS A 259 32.59 -25.84 12.05
C HIS A 259 31.12 -25.35 11.93
N PRO A 260 30.17 -26.21 11.53
CA PRO A 260 28.78 -25.81 11.31
C PRO A 260 28.11 -25.26 12.58
N GLY A 261 27.44 -24.12 12.45
CA GLY A 261 26.74 -23.46 13.56
C GLY A 261 27.66 -22.72 14.55
N GLN A 262 28.97 -22.72 14.31
CA GLN A 262 29.93 -21.92 15.06
C GLN A 262 30.37 -20.73 14.22
N THR A 263 30.57 -19.58 14.87
CA THR A 263 31.12 -18.40 14.22
C THR A 263 32.63 -18.37 14.49
N PRO A 264 33.48 -18.11 13.48
CA PRO A 264 34.91 -18.11 13.69
C PRO A 264 35.32 -17.03 14.69
N GLY A 265 36.07 -17.44 15.72
CA GLY A 265 36.57 -16.52 16.74
C GLY A 265 37.64 -15.55 16.20
N PRO A 266 37.83 -14.38 16.82
CA PRO A 266 38.68 -13.30 16.32
C PRO A 266 40.15 -13.70 16.10
N VAL A 267 40.71 -14.57 16.94
CA VAL A 267 42.11 -15.04 16.84
C VAL A 267 42.37 -15.83 15.56
N LEU A 268 41.41 -16.66 15.18
CA LEU A 268 41.50 -17.53 14.01
C LEU A 268 41.38 -16.71 12.72
N ARG A 269 40.47 -15.76 12.74
CA ARG A 269 40.21 -14.80 11.67
C ARG A 269 41.42 -13.88 11.41
N GLN A 270 42.08 -13.39 12.45
CA GLN A 270 43.38 -12.68 12.35
C GLN A 270 44.51 -13.57 11.80
N THR A 271 44.42 -14.88 12.02
CA THR A 271 45.38 -15.85 11.46
C THR A 271 45.15 -16.03 9.95
N TRP A 272 43.90 -15.97 9.48
CA TRP A 272 43.55 -15.95 8.07
C TRP A 272 43.98 -14.68 7.36
N ASP A 273 43.83 -13.51 7.98
CA ASP A 273 44.34 -12.25 7.41
C ASP A 273 45.84 -12.36 7.12
N ARG A 274 46.61 -12.82 8.11
CA ARG A 274 48.06 -13.02 7.96
C ARG A 274 48.40 -14.06 6.91
N ARG A 275 47.59 -15.12 6.81
CA ARG A 275 47.75 -16.18 5.81
C ARG A 275 47.40 -15.70 4.40
N ALA A 276 46.33 -14.91 4.25
CA ALA A 276 45.84 -14.36 2.99
C ALA A 276 46.82 -13.37 2.40
N TRP A 277 47.49 -12.64 3.28
CA TRP A 277 48.61 -11.76 2.99
C TRP A 277 49.89 -12.51 2.59
N ALA A 278 50.12 -13.70 3.11
CA ALA A 278 51.34 -14.49 2.86
C ALA A 278 51.23 -15.37 1.60
N GLU A 279 50.03 -15.82 1.26
CA GLU A 279 49.82 -16.77 0.16
C GLU A 279 49.83 -16.07 -1.21
N GLY A 280 50.83 -16.40 -2.04
CA GLY A 280 50.99 -15.88 -3.42
C GLY A 280 52.07 -14.81 -3.60
N ARG A 281 53.03 -14.69 -2.67
CA ARG A 281 54.08 -13.64 -2.68
C ARG A 281 55.43 -14.17 -3.20
N PRO A 282 56.06 -13.55 -4.21
CA PRO A 282 57.52 -13.65 -4.41
C PRO A 282 58.20 -12.83 -3.31
N ASP A 283 59.16 -13.44 -2.61
CA ASP A 283 59.86 -12.96 -1.41
C ASP A 283 59.90 -11.43 -1.14
N LYS A 284 59.18 -10.96 -0.09
CA LYS A 284 59.69 -10.05 0.98
C LYS A 284 58.59 -9.48 1.89
N VAL A 285 58.72 -9.73 3.20
CA VAL A 285 58.31 -8.92 4.39
C VAL A 285 56.82 -8.68 4.66
N THR A 286 56.28 -9.42 5.64
CA THR A 286 55.03 -9.13 6.34
C THR A 286 55.12 -7.79 7.10
N PRO A 287 54.17 -6.86 6.93
CA PRO A 287 54.04 -5.69 7.79
C PRO A 287 53.98 -6.06 9.27
N GLN A 288 54.79 -5.43 10.12
CA GLN A 288 54.62 -5.52 11.57
C GLN A 288 53.55 -4.51 12.04
N PRO A 289 52.90 -4.72 13.21
CA PRO A 289 52.00 -3.73 13.79
C PRO A 289 52.73 -2.38 13.96
N GLY A 290 52.23 -1.32 13.32
CA GLY A 290 52.85 0.01 13.32
C GLY A 290 53.60 0.39 12.03
N GLU A 291 53.51 -0.41 10.96
CA GLU A 291 54.06 -0.04 9.65
C GLU A 291 53.23 1.07 8.98
N ASP A 292 53.90 2.08 8.42
CA ASP A 292 53.27 3.19 7.69
C ASP A 292 52.73 2.69 6.33
N LEU A 293 51.42 2.41 6.30
CA LEU A 293 50.71 1.93 5.10
C LEU A 293 50.84 2.92 3.94
N THR A 294 50.94 4.22 4.24
CA THR A 294 51.14 5.27 3.23
C THR A 294 52.50 5.10 2.57
N ALA A 295 53.57 4.93 3.36
CA ALA A 295 54.92 4.69 2.84
C ALA A 295 54.99 3.44 1.95
N ARG A 296 54.21 2.39 2.28
CA ARG A 296 54.10 1.20 1.43
C ARG A 296 53.46 1.53 0.08
N TRP A 297 52.32 2.22 0.07
CA TRP A 297 51.64 2.57 -1.18
C TRP A 297 52.50 3.45 -2.08
N VAL A 298 53.19 4.46 -1.51
CA VAL A 298 54.13 5.30 -2.27
C VAL A 298 55.27 4.46 -2.86
N GLY A 299 55.80 3.50 -2.10
CA GLY A 299 56.81 2.56 -2.60
C GLY A 299 56.31 1.69 -3.76
N GLU A 300 55.10 1.15 -3.65
CA GLU A 300 54.46 0.34 -4.71
C GLU A 300 54.18 1.18 -5.98
N LEU A 301 53.74 2.43 -5.82
CA LEU A 301 53.47 3.34 -6.93
C LEU A 301 54.77 3.69 -7.67
N THR A 302 55.82 4.04 -6.92
CA THR A 302 57.15 4.32 -7.47
C THR A 302 57.74 3.11 -8.20
N ALA A 303 57.58 1.90 -7.64
CA ALA A 303 58.01 0.66 -8.27
C ALA A 303 57.26 0.36 -9.58
N SER A 304 56.04 0.88 -9.73
CA SER A 304 55.23 0.76 -10.96
C SER A 304 55.64 1.76 -12.04
N GLY A 305 56.67 2.58 -11.80
CA GLY A 305 57.21 3.54 -12.78
C GLY A 305 56.67 4.96 -12.65
N TYR A 306 55.78 5.22 -11.69
CA TYR A 306 55.26 6.56 -11.43
C TYR A 306 56.37 7.53 -11.05
N ARG A 307 56.28 8.75 -11.60
CA ARG A 307 57.10 9.90 -11.21
C ARG A 307 56.20 11.06 -10.90
N ASP A 308 56.47 11.71 -9.78
CA ASP A 308 55.72 12.90 -9.41
C ASP A 308 55.93 14.01 -10.45
N PRO A 309 54.86 14.63 -10.96
CA PRO A 309 54.97 15.78 -11.84
C PRO A 309 55.79 16.92 -11.23
N ASP A 310 55.73 17.14 -9.90
CA ASP A 310 56.45 18.15 -9.11
C ASP A 310 56.38 19.61 -9.66
N VAL A 311 55.55 19.87 -10.67
CA VAL A 311 55.37 21.17 -11.31
C VAL A 311 53.91 21.58 -11.20
N PRO A 312 53.60 22.68 -10.48
CA PRO A 312 52.23 23.16 -10.36
C PRO A 312 51.61 23.46 -11.74
N VAL A 313 50.34 23.12 -11.89
CA VAL A 313 49.54 23.47 -13.08
C VAL A 313 48.61 24.62 -12.76
N ASP A 314 48.39 25.51 -13.73
CA ASP A 314 47.44 26.60 -13.58
C ASP A 314 46.00 26.06 -13.62
N LEU A 315 45.22 26.36 -12.56
CA LEU A 315 43.79 26.12 -12.57
C LEU A 315 43.09 27.21 -13.38
N THR A 316 42.42 26.80 -14.45
CA THR A 316 41.54 27.66 -15.25
C THR A 316 40.09 27.18 -15.15
N PRO A 317 39.35 27.50 -14.07
CA PRO A 317 37.96 27.10 -13.93
C PRO A 317 37.06 27.71 -15.01
N ALA A 318 36.04 26.97 -15.42
CA ALA A 318 34.99 27.51 -16.28
C ALA A 318 34.19 28.61 -15.55
N SER A 319 33.84 29.68 -16.28
CA SER A 319 33.02 30.75 -15.74
C SER A 319 31.54 30.40 -15.76
N ILE A 320 30.88 30.46 -14.60
CA ILE A 320 29.42 30.26 -14.48
C ILE A 320 28.65 31.24 -15.38
N GLY A 321 29.13 32.49 -15.50
CA GLY A 321 28.48 33.51 -16.33
C GLY A 321 28.53 33.21 -17.83
N GLY A 322 29.44 32.34 -18.27
CA GLY A 322 29.56 31.88 -19.65
C GLY A 322 28.73 30.63 -19.95
N LEU A 323 28.10 30.02 -18.94
CA LEU A 323 27.30 28.81 -19.12
C LEU A 323 25.98 29.14 -19.82
N ASP A 324 25.74 28.55 -20.99
CA ASP A 324 24.42 28.56 -21.61
C ASP A 324 23.50 27.61 -20.85
N ARG A 325 22.79 28.17 -19.87
CA ARG A 325 21.84 27.43 -19.03
C ARG A 325 20.75 26.72 -19.85
N ASP A 326 20.29 27.32 -20.94
CA ASP A 326 19.21 26.75 -21.75
C ASP A 326 19.72 25.55 -22.56
N ALA A 327 20.96 25.62 -23.05
CA ALA A 327 21.65 24.49 -23.69
C ALA A 327 21.91 23.35 -22.69
N VAL A 328 22.41 23.67 -21.48
CA VAL A 328 22.61 22.67 -20.42
C VAL A 328 21.31 21.96 -20.07
N VAL A 329 20.20 22.69 -19.97
CA VAL A 329 18.88 22.10 -19.72
C VAL A 329 18.46 21.16 -20.85
N VAL A 330 18.73 21.49 -22.11
CA VAL A 330 18.49 20.55 -23.24
C VAL A 330 19.33 19.29 -23.05
N THR A 331 20.62 19.41 -22.74
CA THR A 331 21.51 18.28 -22.50
C THR A 331 21.05 17.39 -21.35
N VAL A 332 20.62 17.97 -20.22
CA VAL A 332 20.04 17.23 -19.08
C VAL A 332 18.88 16.35 -19.57
N LEU A 333 17.92 16.95 -20.28
CA LEU A 333 16.73 16.24 -20.74
C LEU A 333 17.06 15.20 -21.82
N SER A 334 18.03 15.47 -22.70
CA SER A 334 18.51 14.51 -23.69
C SER A 334 19.18 13.29 -23.04
N ARG A 335 20.03 13.49 -22.03
CA ARG A 335 20.67 12.39 -21.29
C ARG A 335 19.66 11.55 -20.51
N LEU A 336 18.68 12.19 -19.87
CA LEU A 336 17.56 11.48 -19.24
C LEU A 336 16.74 10.68 -20.27
N ALA A 337 16.37 11.31 -21.38
CA ALA A 337 15.56 10.72 -22.45
C ALA A 337 16.26 9.57 -23.18
N ALA A 338 17.60 9.53 -23.20
CA ALA A 338 18.36 8.40 -23.72
C ALA A 338 18.28 7.17 -22.78
N GLY A 339 18.18 7.41 -21.47
CA GLY A 339 18.18 6.35 -20.46
C GLY A 339 16.80 5.81 -20.08
N ARG A 340 15.75 6.64 -20.12
CA ARG A 340 14.40 6.31 -19.65
C ARG A 340 13.32 7.22 -20.22
N SER A 341 12.07 6.78 -20.14
CA SER A 341 10.86 7.47 -20.60
C SER A 341 10.22 8.33 -19.53
N ALA A 342 10.51 8.07 -18.25
CA ALA A 342 10.00 8.87 -17.14
C ALA A 342 11.03 9.02 -16.03
N TRP A 343 10.99 10.15 -15.34
CA TRP A 343 11.90 10.52 -14.26
C TRP A 343 11.18 11.27 -13.15
N ASN A 344 11.86 11.40 -12.02
CA ASN A 344 11.47 12.22 -10.88
C ASN A 344 12.42 13.42 -10.70
N LEU A 345 12.16 14.29 -9.72
CA LEU A 345 13.03 15.45 -9.44
C LEU A 345 14.47 15.01 -9.10
N GLY A 346 14.62 13.95 -8.32
CA GLY A 346 15.92 13.41 -7.92
C GLY A 346 16.77 12.92 -9.10
N ASP A 347 16.15 12.35 -10.13
CA ASP A 347 16.82 11.96 -11.37
C ASP A 347 17.33 13.21 -12.13
N VAL A 348 16.51 14.25 -12.26
CA VAL A 348 16.89 15.52 -12.90
C VAL A 348 18.01 16.21 -12.14
N ARG A 349 17.89 16.30 -10.81
CA ARG A 349 18.93 16.87 -9.95
C ARG A 349 20.25 16.10 -10.10
N GLY A 350 20.19 14.77 -10.16
CA GLY A 350 21.35 13.93 -10.39
C GLY A 350 22.11 14.29 -11.66
N GLU A 351 21.41 14.39 -12.80
CA GLU A 351 22.03 14.73 -14.09
C GLU A 351 22.55 16.17 -14.15
N VAL A 352 21.84 17.13 -13.53
CA VAL A 352 22.33 18.52 -13.39
C VAL A 352 23.65 18.56 -12.65
N GLU A 353 23.75 17.84 -11.52
CA GLU A 353 24.97 17.80 -10.71
C GLU A 353 26.15 17.14 -11.45
N GLN A 354 25.88 16.08 -12.22
CA GLN A 354 26.88 15.42 -13.06
C GLN A 354 27.40 16.35 -14.16
N LEU A 355 26.52 17.12 -14.82
CA LEU A 355 26.94 18.11 -15.82
C LEU A 355 27.75 19.24 -15.21
N ILE A 356 27.33 19.80 -14.06
CA ILE A 356 28.11 20.82 -13.35
C ILE A 356 29.52 20.30 -13.02
N ALA A 357 29.65 19.04 -12.61
CA ALA A 357 30.94 18.43 -12.35
C ALA A 357 31.81 18.28 -13.62
N ALA A 358 31.19 17.98 -14.77
CA ALA A 358 31.87 17.79 -16.05
C ALA A 358 32.32 19.10 -16.72
N GLU A 359 31.63 20.23 -16.47
CA GLU A 359 31.95 21.55 -17.06
C GLU A 359 33.22 22.21 -16.50
N GLY A 360 33.94 21.56 -15.58
CA GLY A 360 35.17 22.11 -14.99
C GLY A 360 34.93 23.35 -14.11
N ILE A 361 33.72 23.51 -13.59
CA ILE A 361 33.35 24.60 -12.67
C ILE A 361 34.02 24.36 -11.31
N VAL A 362 34.64 25.39 -10.73
CA VAL A 362 35.26 25.34 -9.40
C VAL A 362 34.78 26.52 -8.56
N VAL A 363 33.86 26.28 -7.64
CA VAL A 363 33.19 27.32 -6.82
C VAL A 363 32.80 26.80 -5.44
N ASP A 364 32.52 27.72 -4.52
CA ASP A 364 31.98 27.36 -3.20
C ASP A 364 30.61 26.68 -3.29
N ALA A 365 30.31 25.87 -2.26
CA ALA A 365 29.12 25.03 -2.21
C ALA A 365 27.81 25.82 -2.40
N ALA A 366 27.68 27.00 -1.80
CA ALA A 366 26.46 27.81 -1.91
C ALA A 366 26.18 28.22 -3.37
N VAL A 367 27.20 28.65 -4.12
CA VAL A 367 27.07 29.05 -5.52
C VAL A 367 26.71 27.85 -6.41
N ARG A 368 27.35 26.71 -6.16
CA ARG A 368 27.04 25.46 -6.86
C ARG A 368 25.61 25.00 -6.61
N VAL A 369 25.15 25.06 -5.36
CA VAL A 369 23.79 24.65 -4.97
C VAL A 369 22.75 25.55 -5.65
N GLU A 370 22.93 26.87 -5.63
CA GLU A 370 22.05 27.81 -6.36
C GLU A 370 22.02 27.53 -7.86
N LEU A 371 23.17 27.30 -8.49
CA LEU A 371 23.23 26.96 -9.91
C LEU A 371 22.48 25.66 -10.22
N ALA A 372 22.68 24.64 -9.39
CA ALA A 372 22.02 23.35 -9.55
C ALA A 372 20.51 23.44 -9.30
N GLU A 373 20.05 24.29 -8.38
CA GLU A 373 18.63 24.57 -8.16
C GLU A 373 18.00 25.28 -9.36
N ASP A 374 18.65 26.33 -9.88
CA ASP A 374 18.20 27.06 -11.08
C ASP A 374 18.11 26.13 -12.31
N LEU A 375 19.13 25.33 -12.58
CA LEU A 375 19.14 24.38 -13.69
C LEU A 375 18.08 23.28 -13.52
N THR A 376 17.91 22.76 -12.29
CA THR A 376 16.88 21.76 -12.00
C THR A 376 15.48 22.36 -12.20
N ALA A 377 15.22 23.57 -11.70
CA ALA A 377 13.93 24.24 -11.86
C ALA A 377 13.60 24.51 -13.34
N ARG A 378 14.59 24.95 -14.14
CA ARG A 378 14.43 25.14 -15.59
C ARG A 378 14.17 23.83 -16.33
N ALA A 379 14.87 22.75 -15.96
CA ALA A 379 14.64 21.44 -16.55
C ALA A 379 13.24 20.92 -16.23
N MET A 380 12.81 21.01 -14.97
CA MET A 380 11.45 20.65 -14.55
C MET A 380 10.37 21.48 -15.26
N ALA A 381 10.61 22.78 -15.49
CA ALA A 381 9.68 23.64 -16.23
C ALA A 381 9.50 23.24 -17.70
N ARG A 382 10.45 22.49 -18.28
CA ARG A 382 10.35 21.91 -19.64
C ARG A 382 9.86 20.46 -19.63
N CYS A 383 9.64 19.87 -18.46
CA CYS A 383 9.04 18.55 -18.34
C CYS A 383 7.51 18.63 -18.47
N VAL A 384 6.91 17.53 -18.88
CA VAL A 384 5.45 17.34 -18.96
C VAL A 384 5.04 16.19 -18.05
N PRO A 385 3.91 16.30 -17.33
CA PRO A 385 3.42 15.23 -16.47
C PRO A 385 2.83 14.09 -17.30
N LEU A 386 3.05 12.85 -16.88
CA LEU A 386 2.48 11.64 -17.49
C LEU A 386 1.09 11.26 -16.92
N LEU A 387 0.71 11.85 -15.80
CA LEU A 387 -0.56 11.57 -15.11
C LEU A 387 -1.50 12.77 -15.22
N ASP A 388 -2.78 12.51 -15.47
CA ASP A 388 -3.86 13.51 -15.49
C ASP A 388 -4.29 13.88 -14.06
N ARG A 389 -3.35 14.44 -13.29
CA ARG A 389 -3.53 14.96 -11.93
C ARG A 389 -2.69 16.22 -11.79
N ASP A 390 -3.10 17.14 -10.91
CA ASP A 390 -2.23 18.25 -10.52
C ASP A 390 -0.94 17.67 -9.94
N GLY A 391 0.22 18.08 -10.48
CA GLY A 391 1.52 17.48 -10.15
C GLY A 391 1.89 17.51 -8.65
N THR A 392 1.17 18.27 -7.84
CA THR A 392 1.29 18.35 -6.38
C THR A 392 0.73 17.13 -5.63
N ASP A 393 -0.11 16.31 -6.27
CA ASP A 393 -0.72 15.11 -5.66
C ASP A 393 0.14 13.84 -5.85
N VAL A 394 1.23 13.95 -6.60
CA VAL A 394 2.14 12.82 -6.89
C VAL A 394 3.34 12.90 -5.95
N PRO A 395 3.61 11.87 -5.13
CA PRO A 395 4.80 11.84 -4.29
C PRO A 395 6.08 11.98 -5.12
N GLU A 396 7.01 12.81 -4.64
CA GLU A 396 8.18 13.25 -5.44
C GLU A 396 9.05 12.10 -5.96
N HIS A 397 9.16 10.98 -5.23
CA HIS A 397 9.96 9.83 -5.66
C HIS A 397 9.37 9.09 -6.87
N VAL A 398 8.08 9.28 -7.17
CA VAL A 398 7.42 8.62 -8.29
C VAL A 398 7.86 9.28 -9.59
N ARG A 399 8.30 8.46 -10.56
CA ARG A 399 8.73 8.92 -11.88
C ARG A 399 7.53 9.24 -12.78
N ALA A 400 6.94 10.40 -12.57
CA ALA A 400 5.73 10.85 -13.27
C ALA A 400 5.98 11.96 -14.31
N TRP A 401 7.23 12.33 -14.56
CA TRP A 401 7.60 13.39 -15.50
C TRP A 401 8.34 12.85 -16.72
N THR A 402 8.13 13.47 -17.87
CA THR A 402 8.86 13.20 -19.12
C THR A 402 9.15 14.50 -19.88
N SER A 403 9.70 14.45 -21.09
CA SER A 403 9.88 15.60 -21.99
C SER A 403 9.00 15.46 -23.24
N GLN A 404 8.69 16.59 -23.88
CA GLN A 404 7.98 16.57 -25.17
C GLN A 404 8.73 15.75 -26.24
N SER A 405 10.06 15.81 -26.24
CA SER A 405 10.87 15.05 -27.20
C SER A 405 10.70 13.53 -27.07
N VAL A 406 10.53 13.00 -25.85
CA VAL A 406 10.27 11.57 -25.62
C VAL A 406 8.90 11.18 -26.18
N LEU A 407 7.88 12.01 -25.93
CA LEU A 407 6.53 11.79 -26.46
C LEU A 407 6.50 11.87 -27.99
N ASP A 408 7.21 12.83 -28.58
CA ASP A 408 7.28 13.01 -30.03
C ASP A 408 7.97 11.82 -30.72
N VAL A 409 8.99 11.21 -30.10
CA VAL A 409 9.64 10.01 -30.63
C VAL A 409 8.67 8.83 -30.63
N GLU A 410 7.95 8.59 -29.54
CA GLU A 410 6.96 7.49 -29.49
C GLU A 410 5.81 7.72 -30.48
N ALA A 411 5.30 8.96 -30.59
CA ALA A 411 4.27 9.31 -31.55
C ALA A 411 4.72 9.08 -33.00
N ASP A 412 5.92 9.55 -33.38
CA ASP A 412 6.49 9.33 -34.72
C ASP A 412 6.68 7.83 -35.03
N LEU A 413 7.11 7.03 -34.04
CA LEU A 413 7.19 5.57 -34.19
C LEU A 413 5.81 4.94 -34.45
N VAL A 414 4.82 5.30 -33.64
CA VAL A 414 3.44 4.81 -33.78
C VAL A 414 2.88 5.16 -35.15
N ASP A 415 3.03 6.41 -35.58
CA ASP A 415 2.54 6.89 -36.87
C ASP A 415 3.21 6.15 -38.04
N ARG A 416 4.54 5.96 -38.00
CA ARG A 416 5.29 5.21 -39.02
C ARG A 416 4.88 3.73 -39.09
N LEU A 417 4.66 3.10 -37.95
CA LEU A 417 4.21 1.71 -37.87
C LEU A 417 2.76 1.59 -38.38
N ALA A 418 1.87 2.51 -37.99
CA ALA A 418 0.49 2.55 -38.44
C ALA A 418 0.37 2.83 -39.94
N ALA A 419 1.19 3.72 -40.51
CA ALA A 419 1.21 3.99 -41.95
C ALA A 419 1.51 2.73 -42.78
N ARG A 420 2.34 1.81 -42.25
CA ARG A 420 2.67 0.53 -42.89
C ARG A 420 1.55 -0.51 -42.79
N ARG A 421 0.56 -0.31 -41.92
CA ARG A 421 -0.66 -1.14 -41.85
C ARG A 421 -1.54 -0.95 -43.09
N ALA A 422 -1.58 0.27 -43.63
CA ALA A 422 -2.64 0.74 -44.52
C ALA A 422 -2.23 0.72 -46.00
N HIS A 423 -1.94 -0.43 -46.62
CA HIS A 423 -1.86 -0.55 -48.10
C HIS A 423 -2.54 -1.84 -48.62
N PRO A 424 -3.17 -1.81 -49.83
CA PRO A 424 -4.39 -2.55 -50.13
C PRO A 424 -4.18 -4.03 -50.43
N ALA A 425 -5.24 -4.79 -50.15
CA ALA A 425 -5.47 -6.22 -50.37
C ALA A 425 -5.27 -6.77 -51.81
N ALA A 426 -4.65 -6.02 -52.72
CA ALA A 426 -4.46 -6.44 -54.12
C ALA A 426 -3.43 -7.57 -54.29
N ASP A 427 -2.46 -7.71 -53.36
CA ASP A 427 -1.39 -8.73 -53.45
C ASP A 427 -1.53 -9.86 -52.41
N ARG A 428 -2.59 -9.86 -51.59
CA ARG A 428 -2.87 -10.93 -50.59
C ARG A 428 -3.20 -12.30 -51.21
N ARG A 429 -3.35 -12.37 -52.54
CA ARG A 429 -3.77 -13.60 -53.25
C ARG A 429 -2.62 -14.55 -53.62
N HIS A 430 -1.37 -14.22 -53.32
CA HIS A 430 -0.20 -15.08 -53.59
C HIS A 430 0.79 -15.05 -52.41
N GLU A 431 0.40 -15.60 -51.26
CA GLU A 431 1.42 -16.07 -50.34
C GLU A 431 2.27 -17.14 -51.07
N PRO A 432 3.61 -17.07 -50.98
CA PRO A 432 4.47 -18.08 -51.61
C PRO A 432 4.11 -19.47 -51.12
N GLU A 433 3.83 -20.39 -52.04
CA GLU A 433 3.94 -21.81 -51.72
C GLU A 433 5.39 -22.11 -51.35
N LEU A 434 5.59 -22.62 -50.13
CA LEU A 434 6.88 -23.07 -49.65
C LEU A 434 7.27 -24.36 -50.42
N PRO A 435 8.51 -24.47 -50.93
CA PRO A 435 8.98 -25.73 -51.49
C PRO A 435 8.91 -26.85 -50.44
N LEU A 436 8.58 -28.07 -50.86
CA LEU A 436 8.42 -29.24 -49.97
C LEU A 436 9.64 -29.49 -49.07
N SER A 437 10.84 -29.16 -49.55
CA SER A 437 12.09 -29.26 -48.78
C SER A 437 12.20 -28.29 -47.61
N ALA A 438 11.55 -27.12 -47.71
CA ALA A 438 11.44 -26.15 -46.61
C ALA A 438 10.36 -26.58 -45.61
N LEU A 439 9.20 -27.06 -46.10
CA LEU A 439 8.12 -27.59 -45.25
C LEU A 439 8.55 -28.81 -44.42
N ALA A 440 9.48 -29.63 -44.92
CA ALA A 440 10.00 -30.77 -44.19
C ALA A 440 10.88 -30.41 -42.97
N ARG A 441 11.32 -29.14 -42.85
CA ARG A 441 12.26 -28.67 -41.81
C ARG A 441 11.67 -27.62 -40.86
N LEU A 442 10.48 -27.11 -41.16
CA LEU A 442 9.81 -26.07 -40.40
C LEU A 442 8.53 -26.64 -39.78
N ASP A 443 8.20 -26.21 -38.56
CA ASP A 443 6.86 -26.44 -38.03
C ASP A 443 5.82 -25.52 -38.72
N ALA A 444 4.54 -25.73 -38.42
CA ALA A 444 3.45 -24.97 -39.03
C ALA A 444 3.53 -23.45 -38.76
N GLY A 445 3.96 -23.04 -37.57
CA GLY A 445 4.10 -21.63 -37.19
C GLY A 445 5.29 -20.97 -37.92
N GLN A 446 6.43 -21.66 -37.96
CA GLN A 446 7.61 -21.22 -38.72
C GLN A 446 7.32 -21.14 -40.23
N ALA A 447 6.55 -22.08 -40.78
CA ALA A 447 6.16 -22.05 -42.19
C ALA A 447 5.27 -20.83 -42.50
N ALA A 448 4.24 -20.58 -41.69
CA ALA A 448 3.38 -19.41 -41.85
C ALA A 448 4.17 -18.09 -41.74
N ALA A 449 5.10 -18.00 -40.79
CA ALA A 449 5.98 -16.85 -40.63
C ALA A 449 6.90 -16.64 -41.85
N ALA A 450 7.50 -17.70 -42.39
CA ALA A 450 8.35 -17.60 -43.57
C ALA A 450 7.56 -17.09 -44.78
N ALA A 451 6.33 -17.59 -44.96
CA ALA A 451 5.45 -17.17 -46.04
C ALA A 451 5.05 -15.69 -45.95
N SER A 452 4.67 -15.24 -44.74
CA SER A 452 4.30 -13.83 -44.48
C SER A 452 5.48 -12.88 -44.68
N LEU A 453 6.66 -13.22 -44.17
CA LEU A 453 7.89 -12.43 -44.36
C LEU A 453 8.26 -12.33 -45.86
N ALA A 454 8.18 -13.43 -46.60
CA ALA A 454 8.43 -13.44 -48.04
C ALA A 454 7.30 -12.82 -48.90
N GLY A 455 6.16 -12.50 -48.29
CA GLY A 455 4.94 -11.99 -48.93
C GLY A 455 4.97 -10.51 -49.32
N GLY A 456 3.82 -9.84 -49.24
CA GLY A 456 3.62 -8.43 -49.63
C GLY A 456 3.43 -7.45 -48.47
N ALA A 457 3.31 -7.92 -47.23
CA ALA A 457 3.04 -7.08 -46.06
C ALA A 457 4.18 -6.09 -45.79
N GLN A 458 3.85 -4.80 -45.60
CA GLN A 458 4.84 -3.74 -45.36
C GLN A 458 5.41 -3.76 -43.94
N LEU A 459 4.64 -4.28 -42.99
CA LEU A 459 5.05 -4.56 -41.61
C LEU A 459 4.65 -5.99 -41.26
N VAL A 460 5.59 -6.76 -40.71
CA VAL A 460 5.35 -8.10 -40.15
C VAL A 460 5.96 -8.14 -38.75
N VAL A 461 5.25 -8.71 -37.78
CA VAL A 461 5.76 -8.93 -36.42
C VAL A 461 5.77 -10.43 -36.16
N VAL A 462 6.93 -10.97 -35.81
CA VAL A 462 7.08 -12.37 -35.41
C VAL A 462 7.55 -12.43 -33.97
N GLU A 463 6.65 -12.83 -33.07
CA GLU A 463 6.92 -13.01 -31.65
C GLU A 463 7.25 -14.49 -31.40
N GLY A 464 8.47 -14.81 -30.94
CA GLY A 464 8.88 -16.20 -30.77
C GLY A 464 9.65 -16.44 -29.49
N ALA A 465 9.18 -17.43 -28.71
CA ALA A 465 9.79 -17.82 -27.44
C ALA A 465 11.28 -18.19 -27.60
N ALA A 466 12.03 -18.12 -26.50
CA ALA A 466 13.43 -18.55 -26.49
C ALA A 466 13.58 -19.99 -27.00
N GLY A 467 14.27 -20.17 -28.12
CA GLY A 467 14.45 -21.50 -28.72
C GLY A 467 13.36 -21.97 -29.69
N ALA A 468 12.45 -21.09 -30.12
CA ALA A 468 11.42 -21.40 -31.11
C ALA A 468 11.92 -21.49 -32.58
N GLY A 469 13.23 -21.38 -32.83
CA GLY A 469 13.82 -21.53 -34.18
C GLY A 469 13.72 -20.30 -35.09
N LYS A 470 13.77 -19.09 -34.53
CA LYS A 470 13.73 -17.81 -35.28
C LYS A 470 14.79 -17.71 -36.39
N THR A 471 16.02 -18.18 -36.15
CA THR A 471 17.08 -18.14 -37.16
C THR A 471 16.85 -19.14 -38.30
N THR A 472 16.31 -20.32 -38.00
CA THR A 472 15.86 -21.30 -39.02
C THR A 472 14.76 -20.71 -39.90
N LEU A 473 13.80 -20.00 -39.30
CA LEU A 473 12.76 -19.23 -40.01
C LEU A 473 13.37 -18.18 -40.95
N LEU A 474 14.33 -17.38 -40.49
CA LEU A 474 14.97 -16.35 -41.31
C LEU A 474 15.79 -16.95 -42.47
N ALA A 475 16.47 -18.08 -42.26
CA ALA A 475 17.20 -18.80 -43.32
C ALA A 475 16.26 -19.30 -44.43
N ALA A 476 15.08 -19.81 -44.06
CA ALA A 476 14.04 -20.20 -45.01
C ALA A 476 13.47 -18.99 -45.76
N THR A 477 13.20 -17.89 -45.04
CA THR A 477 12.72 -16.62 -45.61
C THR A 477 13.69 -16.06 -46.65
N ARG A 478 14.99 -16.09 -46.39
CA ARG A 478 16.04 -15.68 -47.33
C ARG A 478 15.90 -16.42 -48.67
N THR A 479 15.79 -17.76 -48.61
CA THR A 479 15.66 -18.62 -49.79
C THR A 479 14.43 -18.25 -50.63
N LEU A 480 13.31 -17.93 -49.97
CA LEU A 480 12.07 -17.50 -50.64
C LEU A 480 12.19 -16.12 -51.30
N LEU A 481 12.88 -15.17 -50.65
CA LEU A 481 13.09 -13.83 -51.17
C LEU A 481 14.03 -13.83 -52.38
N GLU A 482 15.10 -14.62 -52.33
CA GLU A 482 16.05 -14.80 -53.44
C GLU A 482 15.37 -15.37 -54.68
N ALA A 483 14.45 -16.32 -54.52
CA ALA A 483 13.65 -16.86 -55.62
C ALA A 483 12.74 -15.81 -56.31
N ARG A 484 12.57 -14.65 -55.70
CA ARG A 484 11.76 -13.52 -56.17
C ARG A 484 12.57 -12.26 -56.48
N ASP A 485 13.90 -12.39 -56.55
CA ASP A 485 14.84 -11.30 -56.77
C ASP A 485 14.70 -10.15 -55.75
N ARG A 486 14.37 -10.51 -54.49
CA ARG A 486 14.32 -9.59 -53.35
C ARG A 486 15.43 -9.93 -52.36
N ARG A 487 15.98 -8.93 -51.67
CA ARG A 487 17.05 -9.15 -50.69
C ARG A 487 16.53 -9.12 -49.25
N LEU A 488 17.16 -9.93 -48.42
CA LEU A 488 16.98 -9.92 -46.98
C LEU A 488 18.14 -9.17 -46.33
N MET A 489 17.86 -8.04 -45.67
CA MET A 489 18.79 -7.35 -44.79
C MET A 489 18.42 -7.66 -43.34
N VAL A 490 19.33 -8.26 -42.57
CA VAL A 490 19.09 -8.50 -41.14
C VAL A 490 19.89 -7.50 -40.32
N VAL A 491 19.22 -6.81 -39.40
CA VAL A 491 19.88 -6.01 -38.38
C VAL A 491 19.51 -6.52 -36.99
N THR A 492 20.43 -6.39 -36.05
CA THR A 492 20.20 -6.74 -34.64
C THR A 492 20.63 -5.59 -33.74
N PRO A 493 20.09 -5.46 -32.52
CA PRO A 493 20.52 -4.40 -31.59
C PRO A 493 22.02 -4.45 -31.25
N THR A 494 22.62 -5.64 -31.23
CA THR A 494 24.06 -5.81 -30.95
C THR A 494 24.83 -6.37 -32.14
N LEU A 495 26.12 -6.01 -32.27
CA LEU A 495 26.97 -6.54 -33.33
C LEU A 495 27.26 -8.04 -33.15
N LYS A 496 27.36 -8.55 -31.92
CA LYS A 496 27.51 -9.99 -31.64
C LYS A 496 26.32 -10.79 -32.20
N ALA A 497 25.09 -10.35 -31.94
CA ALA A 497 23.90 -11.00 -32.51
C ALA A 497 23.91 -10.95 -34.04
N ALA A 498 24.38 -9.86 -34.65
CA ALA A 498 24.50 -9.75 -36.10
C ALA A 498 25.49 -10.76 -36.69
N LYS A 499 26.61 -11.05 -35.99
CA LYS A 499 27.56 -12.09 -36.38
C LYS A 499 26.92 -13.48 -36.37
N VAL A 500 26.15 -13.78 -35.33
CA VAL A 500 25.40 -15.06 -35.22
C VAL A 500 24.35 -15.15 -36.33
N ALA A 501 23.55 -14.09 -36.54
CA ALA A 501 22.55 -14.04 -37.59
C ALA A 501 23.18 -14.20 -38.98
N ALA A 502 24.30 -13.53 -39.28
CA ALA A 502 25.01 -13.69 -40.55
C ALA A 502 25.46 -15.14 -40.76
N ALA A 503 25.94 -15.81 -39.72
CA ALA A 503 26.45 -17.17 -39.80
C ALA A 503 25.34 -18.23 -39.91
N GLU A 504 24.21 -18.04 -39.22
CA GLU A 504 23.08 -18.99 -39.24
C GLU A 504 22.12 -18.77 -40.41
N VAL A 505 21.83 -17.50 -40.76
CA VAL A 505 20.91 -17.12 -41.84
C VAL A 505 21.62 -17.10 -43.20
N GLY A 506 22.93 -16.80 -43.21
CA GLY A 506 23.73 -16.73 -44.44
C GLY A 506 23.46 -15.49 -45.30
N THR A 507 23.05 -14.37 -44.71
CA THR A 507 22.81 -13.10 -45.42
C THR A 507 23.69 -11.98 -44.87
N ALA A 508 23.70 -10.82 -45.55
CA ALA A 508 24.27 -9.61 -45.01
C ALA A 508 23.54 -9.23 -43.72
N ALA A 509 24.27 -9.20 -42.62
CA ALA A 509 23.76 -8.73 -41.33
C ALA A 509 24.71 -7.71 -40.70
N GLY A 510 24.13 -6.75 -39.98
CA GLY A 510 24.85 -5.72 -39.24
C GLY A 510 24.09 -5.32 -37.98
N SER A 511 24.64 -4.43 -37.15
CA SER A 511 23.85 -3.87 -36.05
C SER A 511 22.88 -2.80 -36.54
N ALA A 512 21.80 -2.57 -35.78
CA ALA A 512 20.84 -1.49 -36.01
C ALA A 512 21.54 -0.12 -36.09
N ALA A 513 22.40 0.17 -35.11
CA ALA A 513 23.22 1.37 -35.08
C ALA A 513 24.19 1.47 -36.27
N TRP A 514 24.74 0.35 -36.75
CA TRP A 514 25.58 0.35 -37.95
C TRP A 514 24.79 0.78 -39.19
N LEU A 515 23.57 0.26 -39.38
CA LEU A 515 22.75 0.63 -40.53
C LEU A 515 22.33 2.11 -40.44
N ALA A 516 21.89 2.58 -39.27
CA ALA A 516 21.61 3.99 -39.05
C ALA A 516 22.82 4.87 -39.40
N HIS A 517 24.02 4.49 -38.91
CA HIS A 517 25.27 5.20 -39.20
C HIS A 517 25.60 5.25 -40.70
N GLN A 518 25.37 4.17 -41.44
CA GLN A 518 25.59 4.14 -42.90
C GLN A 518 24.69 5.12 -43.65
N HIS A 519 23.53 5.46 -43.08
CA HIS A 519 22.55 6.42 -43.63
C HIS A 519 22.66 7.82 -43.01
N GLY A 520 23.82 8.14 -42.42
CA GLY A 520 24.19 9.49 -41.98
C GLY A 520 23.91 9.78 -40.52
N TRP A 521 23.23 8.88 -39.79
CA TRP A 521 22.91 9.12 -38.39
C TRP A 521 24.16 9.03 -37.49
N ARG A 522 24.28 9.93 -36.51
CA ARG A 522 25.36 9.98 -35.53
C ARG A 522 24.76 10.12 -34.13
N TRP A 523 25.16 9.21 -33.24
CA TRP A 523 24.82 9.32 -31.83
C TRP A 523 25.81 10.28 -31.18
N THR A 524 25.28 11.28 -30.49
CA THR A 524 26.07 12.28 -29.74
C THR A 524 26.33 11.81 -28.32
N ASP A 525 27.37 12.33 -27.68
CA ASP A 525 27.70 12.00 -26.28
C ASP A 525 26.60 12.45 -25.30
N ASP A 526 25.75 13.38 -25.72
CA ASP A 526 24.59 13.86 -24.96
C ASP A 526 23.33 13.01 -25.13
N GLY A 527 23.42 11.89 -25.86
CA GLY A 527 22.34 10.91 -25.95
C GLY A 527 21.29 11.22 -27.03
N ALA A 528 21.66 11.95 -28.08
CA ALA A 528 20.76 12.28 -29.18
C ALA A 528 21.30 11.83 -30.55
N TRP A 529 20.39 11.40 -31.44
CA TRP A 529 20.69 11.16 -32.85
C TRP A 529 20.67 12.46 -33.66
N THR A 530 21.75 12.75 -34.36
CA THR A 530 21.83 13.77 -35.42
C THR A 530 22.03 13.09 -36.77
N ARG A 531 21.76 13.77 -37.88
CA ARG A 531 21.91 13.18 -39.22
C ARG A 531 22.71 14.07 -40.15
N LEU A 532 23.76 13.48 -40.74
CA LEU A 532 24.59 14.08 -41.76
C LEU A 532 23.96 13.92 -43.15
N GLY A 533 23.95 14.99 -43.93
CA GLY A 533 23.74 14.99 -45.36
C GLY A 533 24.99 14.56 -46.12
N ALA A 534 24.82 14.06 -47.34
CA ALA A 534 25.96 13.76 -48.20
C ALA A 534 26.74 15.04 -48.52
N GLY A 535 28.04 15.07 -48.22
CA GLY A 535 28.88 16.26 -48.30
C GLY A 535 29.20 16.88 -46.94
N ASP A 536 28.48 16.53 -45.87
CA ASP A 536 28.78 17.02 -44.53
C ASP A 536 30.03 16.35 -43.96
N ALA A 537 30.79 17.10 -43.17
CA ALA A 537 31.92 16.56 -42.42
C ALA A 537 31.42 15.78 -41.20
N ASP A 538 31.92 14.56 -41.04
CA ASP A 538 31.64 13.74 -39.87
C ASP A 538 32.44 14.26 -38.66
N PRO A 539 31.78 14.71 -37.57
CA PRO A 539 32.46 15.29 -36.42
C PRO A 539 33.38 14.30 -35.70
N LEU A 540 33.15 12.99 -35.83
CA LEU A 540 33.96 11.96 -35.16
C LEU A 540 35.19 11.56 -35.96
N THR A 541 35.09 11.54 -37.30
CA THR A 541 36.17 11.05 -38.17
C THR A 541 36.87 12.15 -38.96
N GLY A 542 36.29 13.36 -39.02
CA GLY A 542 36.73 14.46 -39.87
C GLY A 542 36.54 14.22 -41.37
N GLY A 543 36.07 13.04 -41.77
CA GLY A 543 35.84 12.66 -43.17
C GLY A 543 34.50 13.17 -43.69
N VAL A 544 34.41 13.39 -45.00
CA VAL A 544 33.15 13.76 -45.64
C VAL A 544 32.24 12.55 -45.78
N TYR A 545 30.99 12.65 -45.36
CA TYR A 545 30.00 11.60 -45.52
C TYR A 545 29.53 11.52 -46.98
N VAL A 546 29.67 10.36 -47.62
CA VAL A 546 29.38 10.13 -49.05
C VAL A 546 28.14 9.27 -49.31
N GLY A 547 27.34 9.00 -48.28
CA GLY A 547 26.21 8.07 -48.36
C GLY A 547 26.58 6.63 -47.94
N PRO A 548 25.58 5.71 -47.95
CA PRO A 548 25.77 4.33 -47.52
C PRO A 548 26.64 3.51 -48.48
N ALA A 549 27.51 2.67 -47.89
CA ALA A 549 28.27 1.67 -48.62
C ALA A 549 27.35 0.65 -49.32
N GLN A 550 27.83 -0.03 -50.36
CA GLN A 550 27.01 -0.94 -51.17
C GLN A 550 26.38 -2.10 -50.38
N SER A 551 27.04 -2.57 -49.32
CA SER A 551 26.52 -3.57 -48.39
C SER A 551 25.42 -3.05 -47.47
N ALA A 552 25.26 -1.74 -47.32
CA ALA A 552 24.26 -1.08 -46.48
C ALA A 552 23.14 -0.40 -47.29
N ARG A 553 23.23 -0.43 -48.62
CA ARG A 553 22.22 0.14 -49.52
C ARG A 553 20.98 -0.75 -49.53
N LEU A 554 19.88 -0.16 -49.09
CA LEU A 554 18.55 -0.74 -49.17
C LEU A 554 17.89 -0.35 -50.50
N ARG A 555 17.21 -1.29 -51.15
CA ARG A 555 16.49 -1.07 -52.42
C ARG A 555 14.99 -1.21 -52.21
N PRO A 556 14.15 -0.51 -52.98
CA PRO A 556 12.71 -0.69 -52.90
C PRO A 556 12.32 -2.18 -53.01
N LYS A 557 11.40 -2.63 -52.15
CA LYS A 557 10.94 -4.04 -52.00
C LYS A 557 11.88 -5.01 -51.28
N ASP A 558 13.07 -4.59 -50.86
CA ASP A 558 13.88 -5.38 -49.91
C ASP A 558 13.12 -5.56 -48.58
N LEU A 559 13.46 -6.61 -47.85
CA LEU A 559 12.96 -6.84 -46.50
C LEU A 559 14.06 -6.52 -45.49
N LEU A 560 13.83 -5.49 -44.67
CA LEU A 560 14.62 -5.18 -43.49
C LEU A 560 14.04 -5.92 -42.28
N VAL A 561 14.75 -6.93 -41.79
CA VAL A 561 14.42 -7.63 -40.54
C VAL A 561 15.22 -7.03 -39.41
N VAL A 562 14.55 -6.61 -38.34
CA VAL A 562 15.18 -6.42 -37.03
C VAL A 562 14.99 -7.70 -36.23
N ASP A 563 16.06 -8.47 -36.03
CA ASP A 563 16.06 -9.65 -35.16
C ASP A 563 16.48 -9.25 -33.72
N GLU A 564 15.96 -9.97 -32.73
CA GLU A 564 15.97 -9.59 -31.32
C GLU A 564 15.38 -8.18 -31.06
N ALA A 565 14.29 -7.84 -31.78
CA ALA A 565 13.63 -6.54 -31.74
C ALA A 565 13.11 -6.12 -30.35
N GLY A 566 12.98 -7.06 -29.39
CA GLY A 566 12.68 -6.74 -27.99
C GLY A 566 13.76 -5.87 -27.33
N MET A 567 15.01 -5.97 -27.79
CA MET A 567 16.13 -5.15 -27.31
C MET A 567 16.37 -3.87 -28.15
N LEU A 568 15.51 -3.58 -29.14
CA LEU A 568 15.65 -2.38 -29.96
C LEU A 568 15.10 -1.17 -29.20
N ASP A 569 15.93 -0.15 -29.01
CA ASP A 569 15.53 1.11 -28.39
C ASP A 569 14.73 1.99 -29.36
N GLN A 570 13.86 2.85 -28.81
CA GLN A 570 12.95 3.70 -29.58
C GLN A 570 13.70 4.68 -30.49
N ASP A 571 14.80 5.28 -30.03
CA ASP A 571 15.51 6.30 -30.79
C ASP A 571 16.23 5.70 -32.00
N THR A 572 16.88 4.54 -31.84
CA THR A 572 17.45 3.76 -32.96
C THR A 572 16.35 3.22 -33.87
N ALA A 573 15.22 2.76 -33.33
CA ALA A 573 14.08 2.34 -34.15
C ALA A 573 13.56 3.48 -35.02
N ARG A 574 13.48 4.71 -34.48
CA ARG A 574 13.03 5.90 -35.22
C ARG A 574 13.96 6.20 -36.38
N ALA A 575 15.28 6.16 -36.15
CA ALA A 575 16.28 6.31 -37.20
C ALA A 575 16.13 5.22 -38.29
N LEU A 576 15.97 3.97 -37.89
CA LEU A 576 15.79 2.84 -38.83
C LEU A 576 14.49 2.92 -39.63
N LEU A 577 13.37 3.25 -39.00
CA LEU A 577 12.08 3.39 -39.69
C LEU A 577 12.10 4.58 -40.64
N THR A 578 12.78 5.67 -40.29
CA THR A 578 13.01 6.80 -41.20
C THR A 578 13.78 6.37 -42.44
N VAL A 579 14.88 5.64 -42.27
CA VAL A 579 15.64 5.07 -43.40
C VAL A 579 14.77 4.10 -44.21
N ALA A 580 13.96 3.29 -43.55
CA ALA A 580 13.09 2.33 -44.21
C ALA A 580 12.00 3.01 -45.05
N ASP A 581 11.42 4.11 -44.56
CA ASP A 581 10.46 4.95 -45.29
C ASP A 581 11.10 5.57 -46.53
N GLU A 582 12.27 6.19 -46.38
CA GLU A 582 12.99 6.84 -47.47
C GLU A 582 13.44 5.86 -48.57
N CYS A 583 13.82 4.64 -48.19
CA CYS A 583 14.22 3.60 -49.13
C CYS A 583 13.03 2.76 -49.66
N ALA A 584 11.81 3.03 -49.19
CA ALA A 584 10.60 2.27 -49.51
C ALA A 584 10.76 0.75 -49.35
N VAL A 585 11.35 0.33 -48.22
CA VAL A 585 11.53 -1.09 -47.87
C VAL A 585 10.48 -1.60 -46.90
N ARG A 586 10.25 -2.91 -46.96
CA ARG A 586 9.39 -3.61 -46.02
C ARG A 586 10.15 -3.83 -44.72
N VAL A 587 9.44 -3.80 -43.60
CA VAL A 587 10.03 -3.99 -42.27
C VAL A 587 9.43 -5.22 -41.60
N ALA A 588 10.27 -6.02 -40.96
CA ALA A 588 9.84 -7.08 -40.08
C ALA A 588 10.55 -6.98 -38.73
N LEU A 589 9.79 -7.11 -37.65
CA LEU A 589 10.33 -7.12 -36.29
C LEU A 589 10.18 -8.53 -35.72
N VAL A 590 11.30 -9.14 -35.37
CA VAL A 590 11.39 -10.52 -34.92
C VAL A 590 12.01 -10.52 -33.53
N GLY A 591 11.34 -11.10 -32.54
CA GLY A 591 11.82 -11.00 -31.16
C GLY A 591 10.91 -11.68 -30.15
N ASP A 592 11.14 -11.39 -28.87
CA ASP A 592 10.33 -11.90 -27.76
C ASP A 592 10.15 -10.78 -26.72
N ARG A 593 8.93 -10.28 -26.56
CA ARG A 593 8.61 -9.18 -25.63
C ARG A 593 8.76 -9.53 -24.15
N HIS A 594 8.85 -10.83 -23.85
CA HIS A 594 9.06 -11.33 -22.48
C HIS A 594 10.54 -11.50 -22.12
N GLN A 595 11.46 -11.31 -23.08
CA GLN A 595 12.90 -11.20 -22.78
C GLN A 595 13.25 -9.77 -22.35
N LEU A 596 14.53 -9.51 -22.08
CA LEU A 596 14.95 -8.19 -21.64
C LEU A 596 14.69 -7.17 -22.74
N ALA A 597 14.17 -6.01 -22.31
CA ALA A 597 13.99 -4.85 -23.15
C ALA A 597 15.35 -4.23 -23.56
N ALA A 598 15.28 -3.18 -24.37
CA ALA A 598 16.44 -2.38 -24.72
C ALA A 598 17.12 -1.79 -23.47
N VAL A 599 18.44 -1.58 -23.57
CA VAL A 599 19.13 -0.69 -22.62
C VAL A 599 18.81 0.74 -23.05
N GLY A 600 18.02 1.45 -22.25
CA GLY A 600 17.42 2.74 -22.60
C GLY A 600 15.91 2.62 -22.75
N ARG A 601 15.28 3.44 -23.62
CA ARG A 601 13.83 3.37 -23.86
C ARG A 601 13.47 2.24 -24.83
N GLY A 602 12.85 1.18 -24.33
CA GLY A 602 12.38 0.02 -25.11
C GLY A 602 10.93 0.13 -25.58
N GLY A 603 10.27 -1.02 -25.76
CA GLY A 603 8.85 -1.10 -26.11
C GLY A 603 8.54 -1.05 -27.62
N VAL A 604 9.55 -0.97 -28.49
CA VAL A 604 9.33 -0.90 -29.96
C VAL A 604 8.54 -2.10 -30.48
N LEU A 605 8.84 -3.31 -29.99
CA LEU A 605 8.12 -4.53 -30.37
C LEU A 605 6.66 -4.51 -29.88
N ASP A 606 6.40 -3.93 -28.69
CA ASP A 606 5.05 -3.77 -28.14
C ASP A 606 4.23 -2.77 -28.98
N LEU A 607 4.83 -1.64 -29.34
CA LEU A 607 4.21 -0.64 -30.23
C LEU A 607 3.87 -1.28 -31.58
N ALA A 608 4.81 -2.03 -32.19
CA ALA A 608 4.58 -2.66 -33.46
C ALA A 608 3.50 -3.76 -33.41
N ALA A 609 3.48 -4.57 -32.36
CA ALA A 609 2.43 -5.57 -32.14
C ALA A 609 1.04 -4.93 -32.02
N GLY A 610 0.95 -3.70 -31.48
CA GLY A 610 -0.28 -2.93 -31.42
C GLY A 610 -0.71 -2.27 -32.74
N GLN A 611 0.22 -1.99 -33.65
CA GLN A 611 -0.05 -1.30 -34.93
C GLN A 611 -0.14 -2.23 -36.15
N VAL A 612 0.48 -3.40 -36.12
CA VAL A 612 0.50 -4.35 -37.24
C VAL A 612 -0.90 -4.91 -37.55
N ASP A 613 -1.16 -5.30 -38.80
CA ASP A 613 -2.37 -6.07 -39.14
C ASP A 613 -2.37 -7.40 -38.36
N PRO A 614 -3.46 -7.80 -37.68
CA PRO A 614 -3.51 -9.05 -36.93
C PRO A 614 -3.10 -10.29 -37.73
N ALA A 615 -3.32 -10.32 -39.04
CA ALA A 615 -2.88 -11.44 -39.90
C ALA A 615 -1.35 -11.46 -40.15
N ALA A 616 -0.67 -10.34 -39.92
CA ALA A 616 0.78 -10.19 -40.03
C ALA A 616 1.48 -10.17 -38.66
N HIS A 617 0.74 -10.46 -37.57
CA HIS A 617 1.29 -10.74 -36.25
C HIS A 617 1.30 -12.25 -36.02
N LEU A 618 2.49 -12.85 -35.96
CA LEU A 618 2.66 -14.30 -35.92
C LEU A 618 3.41 -14.71 -34.65
N THR A 619 2.91 -15.74 -33.96
CA THR A 619 3.53 -16.29 -32.76
C THR A 619 4.21 -17.63 -33.03
N LEU A 620 5.41 -17.83 -32.48
CA LEU A 620 6.14 -19.09 -32.51
C LEU A 620 6.17 -19.69 -31.11
N ASP A 621 5.16 -20.53 -30.83
CA ASP A 621 4.89 -21.07 -29.50
C ASP A 621 5.51 -22.45 -29.27
N VAL A 622 6.05 -23.08 -30.32
CA VAL A 622 6.72 -24.39 -30.24
C VAL A 622 8.21 -24.19 -29.98
N VAL A 623 8.71 -24.70 -28.85
CA VAL A 623 10.13 -24.58 -28.46
C VAL A 623 10.91 -25.84 -28.83
N HIS A 624 11.99 -25.67 -29.61
CA HIS A 624 12.81 -26.78 -30.15
C HIS A 624 14.18 -26.93 -29.47
N ARG A 625 14.55 -26.00 -28.60
CA ARG A 625 15.91 -25.89 -28.03
C ARG A 625 16.25 -26.96 -26.98
N PHE A 626 15.28 -27.31 -26.14
CA PHE A 626 15.54 -28.06 -24.92
C PHE A 626 15.62 -29.57 -25.17
N THR A 627 16.66 -30.18 -24.62
CA THR A 627 16.95 -31.61 -24.79
C THR A 627 17.27 -32.23 -23.43
N ARG A 628 16.92 -33.49 -23.26
CA ARG A 628 17.28 -34.31 -22.10
C ARG A 628 17.89 -35.62 -22.54
N ILE A 629 18.59 -36.29 -21.64
CA ILE A 629 19.06 -37.66 -21.85
C ILE A 629 17.97 -38.62 -21.34
N ASP A 630 17.54 -39.55 -22.18
CA ASP A 630 16.59 -40.58 -21.81
C ASP A 630 17.25 -41.74 -21.04
N GLN A 631 16.45 -42.73 -20.61
CA GLN A 631 16.95 -43.90 -19.87
C GLN A 631 17.91 -44.77 -20.68
N ALA A 632 17.91 -44.64 -22.01
CA ALA A 632 18.79 -45.35 -22.93
C ALA A 632 20.06 -44.55 -23.28
N GLY A 633 20.24 -43.35 -22.71
CA GLY A 633 21.39 -42.49 -22.97
C GLY A 633 21.27 -41.62 -24.23
N HIS A 634 20.13 -41.62 -24.92
CA HIS A 634 19.93 -40.82 -26.11
C HIS A 634 19.46 -39.40 -25.77
N ARG A 635 19.90 -38.43 -26.57
CA ARG A 635 19.42 -37.05 -26.48
C ARG A 635 18.06 -36.93 -27.16
N VAL A 636 17.03 -36.63 -26.39
CA VAL A 636 15.64 -36.47 -26.85
C VAL A 636 15.11 -35.07 -26.50
N PRO A 637 14.07 -34.55 -27.19
CA PRO A 637 13.44 -33.29 -26.81
C PRO A 637 12.89 -33.31 -25.37
N ASP A 638 13.08 -32.22 -24.61
CA ASP A 638 12.49 -32.05 -23.29
C ASP A 638 11.24 -31.17 -23.36
N ALA A 639 10.13 -31.77 -23.80
CA ALA A 639 8.84 -31.09 -23.89
C ALA A 639 8.35 -30.56 -22.53
N ALA A 640 8.66 -31.26 -21.43
CA ALA A 640 8.26 -30.82 -20.10
C ALA A 640 8.98 -29.52 -19.70
N TYR A 641 10.28 -29.39 -20.00
CA TYR A 641 11.00 -28.13 -19.76
C TYR A 641 10.57 -27.02 -20.73
N ALA A 642 10.23 -27.37 -21.98
CA ALA A 642 9.66 -26.41 -22.92
C ALA A 642 8.38 -25.75 -22.36
N GLU A 643 7.44 -26.53 -21.83
CA GLU A 643 6.23 -26.02 -21.16
C GLU A 643 6.56 -25.14 -19.94
N LEU A 644 7.51 -25.56 -19.10
CA LEU A 644 7.96 -24.74 -17.97
C LEU A 644 8.56 -23.41 -18.42
N SER A 645 9.30 -23.40 -19.54
CA SER A 645 9.85 -22.17 -20.10
C SER A 645 8.75 -21.23 -20.61
N LEU A 646 7.68 -21.75 -21.19
CA LEU A 646 6.52 -20.94 -21.61
C LEU A 646 5.71 -20.43 -20.41
N ALA A 647 5.61 -21.21 -19.34
CA ALA A 647 5.02 -20.77 -18.08
C ALA A 647 5.84 -19.66 -17.41
N MET A 648 7.18 -19.77 -17.42
CA MET A 648 8.08 -18.68 -16.99
C MET A 648 7.92 -17.44 -17.88
N ARG A 649 7.79 -17.62 -19.19
CA ARG A 649 7.60 -16.55 -20.17
C ARG A 649 6.34 -15.74 -19.89
N SER A 650 5.21 -16.41 -19.61
CA SER A 650 3.94 -15.72 -19.31
C SER A 650 3.90 -15.10 -17.91
N GLY A 651 4.64 -15.68 -16.95
CA GLY A 651 4.64 -15.25 -15.56
C GLY A 651 3.31 -15.49 -14.82
N ALA A 652 2.39 -16.28 -15.39
CA ALA A 652 1.04 -16.45 -14.85
C ALA A 652 0.99 -17.28 -13.55
N ASP A 653 1.86 -18.28 -13.41
CA ASP A 653 1.95 -19.13 -12.21
C ASP A 653 3.41 -19.34 -11.76
N PRO A 654 4.07 -18.29 -11.21
CA PRO A 654 5.46 -18.40 -10.77
C PRO A 654 5.61 -19.39 -9.61
N ALA A 655 4.57 -19.56 -8.80
CA ALA A 655 4.48 -20.49 -7.70
C ALA A 655 4.55 -21.95 -8.18
N GLY A 656 3.68 -22.36 -9.11
CA GLY A 656 3.68 -23.71 -9.66
C GLY A 656 4.93 -24.02 -10.47
N VAL A 657 5.49 -23.04 -11.18
CA VAL A 657 6.79 -23.19 -11.86
C VAL A 657 7.91 -23.47 -10.86
N PHE A 658 7.97 -22.74 -9.75
CA PHE A 658 8.96 -22.99 -8.70
C PHE A 658 8.85 -24.42 -8.17
N ASP A 659 7.64 -24.85 -7.83
CA ASP A 659 7.37 -26.18 -7.27
C ASP A 659 7.78 -27.28 -8.28
N ALA A 660 7.54 -27.08 -9.58
CA ALA A 660 7.97 -27.99 -10.64
C ALA A 660 9.51 -28.02 -10.86
N LEU A 661 10.19 -26.88 -10.75
CA LEU A 661 11.65 -26.81 -10.84
C LEU A 661 12.32 -27.47 -9.62
N VAL A 662 11.73 -27.35 -8.43
CA VAL A 662 12.18 -28.08 -7.23
C VAL A 662 12.07 -29.59 -7.43
N ALA A 663 10.92 -30.07 -7.93
CA ALA A 663 10.71 -31.50 -8.21
C ALA A 663 11.72 -32.07 -9.23
N ARG A 664 12.24 -31.22 -10.12
CA ARG A 664 13.26 -31.56 -11.12
C ARG A 664 14.70 -31.36 -10.62
N GLY A 665 14.91 -30.91 -9.38
CA GLY A 665 16.25 -30.63 -8.83
C GLY A 665 16.97 -29.44 -9.46
N GLN A 666 16.21 -28.53 -10.08
CA GLN A 666 16.71 -27.34 -10.80
C GLN A 666 16.72 -26.07 -9.93
N ILE A 667 16.39 -26.20 -8.64
CA ILE A 667 16.54 -25.18 -7.61
C ILE A 667 17.61 -25.62 -6.63
N ARG A 668 18.62 -24.76 -6.40
CA ARG A 668 19.71 -24.99 -5.45
C ARG A 668 19.72 -23.90 -4.39
N LEU A 669 19.51 -24.30 -3.14
CA LEU A 669 19.60 -23.40 -1.99
C LEU A 669 21.02 -23.38 -1.45
N HIS A 670 21.45 -22.20 -1.02
CA HIS A 670 22.75 -21.96 -0.39
C HIS A 670 22.53 -21.21 0.92
N PRO A 671 23.26 -21.54 1.99
CA PRO A 671 23.14 -20.86 3.28
C PRO A 671 23.66 -19.41 3.23
N ASP A 672 24.65 -19.14 2.37
CA ASP A 672 25.28 -17.84 2.20
C ASP A 672 25.84 -17.66 0.77
N ALA A 673 26.32 -16.45 0.46
CA ALA A 673 26.89 -16.10 -0.85
C ALA A 673 28.19 -16.88 -1.17
N ALA A 674 28.92 -17.31 -0.14
CA ALA A 674 30.22 -17.96 -0.29
C ALA A 674 30.05 -19.42 -0.74
N ALA A 675 29.10 -20.14 -0.12
CA ALA A 675 28.67 -21.47 -0.55
C ALA A 675 28.09 -21.46 -1.97
N LEU A 676 27.32 -20.42 -2.31
CA LEU A 676 26.84 -20.19 -3.67
C LEU A 676 27.99 -20.10 -4.68
N GLN A 677 28.98 -19.23 -4.42
CA GLN A 677 30.15 -19.05 -5.30
C GLN A 677 30.92 -20.36 -5.51
N GLN A 678 31.14 -21.14 -4.44
CA GLN A 678 31.82 -22.43 -4.53
C GLN A 678 31.04 -23.44 -5.38
N ALA A 679 29.71 -23.49 -5.22
CA ALA A 679 28.86 -24.36 -6.03
C ALA A 679 28.91 -23.97 -7.52
N LEU A 680 28.90 -22.66 -7.83
CA LEU A 680 29.02 -22.16 -9.20
C LEU A 680 30.40 -22.47 -9.81
N ALA A 681 31.48 -22.27 -9.04
CA ALA A 681 32.84 -22.63 -9.46
C ALA A 681 32.95 -24.12 -9.77
N THR A 682 32.48 -24.98 -8.86
CA THR A 682 32.51 -26.44 -9.03
C THR A 682 31.72 -26.90 -10.25
N ALA A 683 30.52 -26.34 -10.45
CA ALA A 683 29.68 -26.68 -11.61
C ALA A 683 30.31 -26.22 -12.93
N THR A 684 30.80 -24.98 -12.97
CA THR A 684 31.44 -24.41 -14.17
C THR A 684 32.70 -25.18 -14.54
N ALA A 685 33.50 -25.57 -13.55
CA ALA A 685 34.67 -26.40 -13.71
C ALA A 685 34.39 -27.78 -14.30
N ALA A 686 33.36 -28.48 -13.79
CA ALA A 686 32.99 -29.80 -14.31
C ALA A 686 32.69 -29.72 -15.81
N HIS A 687 31.91 -28.73 -16.23
CA HIS A 687 31.63 -28.49 -17.64
C HIS A 687 32.87 -28.03 -18.43
N HIS A 688 33.77 -27.26 -17.82
CA HIS A 688 35.03 -26.85 -18.45
C HIS A 688 35.89 -28.07 -18.82
N ARG A 689 36.03 -29.06 -17.92
CA ARG A 689 36.77 -30.31 -18.20
C ARG A 689 36.15 -31.11 -19.35
N GLU A 690 34.83 -31.07 -19.49
CA GLU A 690 34.10 -31.70 -20.59
C GLU A 690 34.11 -30.86 -21.89
N SER A 691 34.83 -29.73 -21.91
CA SER A 691 34.81 -28.75 -23.01
C SER A 691 33.40 -28.26 -23.38
N GLN A 692 32.50 -28.23 -22.40
CA GLN A 692 31.12 -27.76 -22.55
C GLN A 692 30.99 -26.30 -22.14
N ARG A 693 30.20 -25.53 -22.91
CA ARG A 693 29.91 -24.13 -22.57
C ARG A 693 28.84 -24.05 -21.49
N VAL A 694 29.11 -23.21 -20.50
CA VAL A 694 28.19 -22.83 -19.42
C VAL A 694 27.99 -21.33 -19.42
N ALA A 695 26.77 -20.90 -19.10
CA ALA A 695 26.48 -19.51 -18.77
C ALA A 695 26.16 -19.40 -17.27
N VAL A 696 26.96 -18.61 -16.54
CA VAL A 696 26.62 -18.18 -15.18
C VAL A 696 26.03 -16.77 -15.27
N VAL A 697 24.78 -16.64 -14.83
CA VAL A 697 23.96 -15.42 -14.97
C VAL A 697 23.71 -14.82 -13.60
N VAL A 698 24.06 -13.55 -13.44
CA VAL A 698 23.90 -12.78 -12.20
C VAL A 698 23.22 -11.43 -12.46
N ASP A 699 22.85 -10.70 -11.42
CA ASP A 699 22.10 -9.44 -11.57
C ASP A 699 23.01 -8.27 -11.99
N THR A 700 24.16 -8.12 -11.34
CA THR A 700 25.02 -6.94 -11.49
C THR A 700 26.39 -7.26 -12.09
N ARG A 701 27.09 -6.22 -12.57
CA ARG A 701 28.44 -6.37 -13.14
C ARG A 701 29.46 -6.72 -12.05
N GLU A 702 29.26 -6.19 -10.85
CA GLU A 702 30.08 -6.44 -9.67
C GLU A 702 29.98 -7.91 -9.27
N GLN A 703 28.76 -8.44 -9.17
CA GLN A 703 28.54 -9.86 -8.93
C GLN A 703 29.16 -10.74 -10.03
N ALA A 704 29.14 -10.30 -11.29
CA ALA A 704 29.73 -11.03 -12.40
C ALA A 704 31.25 -11.07 -12.28
N ALA A 705 31.87 -9.95 -11.91
CA ALA A 705 33.30 -9.86 -11.66
C ALA A 705 33.73 -10.73 -10.45
N GLU A 706 32.98 -10.69 -9.35
CA GLU A 706 33.22 -11.50 -8.16
C GLU A 706 33.10 -13.00 -8.44
N ALA A 707 31.98 -13.42 -9.04
CA ALA A 707 31.77 -14.81 -9.43
C ALA A 707 32.79 -15.27 -10.46
N GLY A 708 33.13 -14.41 -11.43
CA GLY A 708 34.13 -14.70 -12.44
C GLY A 708 35.53 -14.91 -11.87
N ALA A 709 35.92 -14.09 -10.89
CA ALA A 709 37.18 -14.25 -10.18
C ALA A 709 37.20 -15.54 -9.33
N ALA A 710 36.11 -15.85 -8.61
CA ALA A 710 36.01 -17.07 -7.81
C ALA A 710 36.10 -18.35 -8.68
N ILE A 711 35.47 -18.33 -9.86
CA ILE A 711 35.58 -19.43 -10.84
C ILE A 711 37.01 -19.55 -11.34
N ARG A 712 37.66 -18.43 -11.67
CA ARG A 712 39.05 -18.40 -12.13
C ARG A 712 40.01 -18.97 -11.09
N ASP A 713 39.92 -18.55 -9.83
CA ASP A 713 40.83 -19.00 -8.77
C ASP A 713 40.78 -20.53 -8.61
N TRP A 714 39.58 -21.10 -8.75
CA TRP A 714 39.42 -22.55 -8.77
C TRP A 714 40.08 -23.19 -10.01
N LEU A 715 39.91 -22.60 -11.20
CA LEU A 715 40.53 -23.10 -12.43
C LEU A 715 42.06 -23.04 -12.40
N VAL A 716 42.63 -22.04 -11.74
CA VAL A 716 44.07 -21.96 -11.46
C VAL A 716 44.50 -23.10 -10.54
N ALA A 717 43.75 -23.35 -9.45
CA ALA A 717 44.04 -24.45 -8.53
C ALA A 717 43.92 -25.85 -9.18
N ASP A 718 43.03 -26.02 -10.15
CA ASP A 718 42.86 -27.26 -10.94
C ASP A 718 43.86 -27.34 -12.13
N GLY A 719 44.75 -26.36 -12.30
CA GLY A 719 45.74 -26.31 -13.37
C GLY A 719 45.18 -26.05 -14.78
N CYS A 720 43.92 -25.61 -14.87
CA CYS A 720 43.24 -25.29 -16.13
C CYS A 720 43.61 -23.89 -16.67
N VAL A 721 44.07 -22.98 -15.80
CA VAL A 721 44.51 -21.62 -16.14
C VAL A 721 45.93 -21.43 -15.59
N ASP A 722 46.82 -20.88 -16.42
CA ASP A 722 48.17 -20.51 -16.03
C ASP A 722 48.16 -19.12 -15.38
N ASP A 723 48.59 -19.04 -14.11
CA ASP A 723 48.69 -17.78 -13.36
C ASP A 723 50.15 -17.29 -13.20
N ALA A 724 51.13 -17.92 -13.87
CA ALA A 724 52.52 -17.50 -13.82
C ALA A 724 52.77 -16.17 -14.55
N GLN A 725 52.12 -15.98 -15.71
CA GLN A 725 52.18 -14.75 -16.49
C GLN A 725 50.76 -14.22 -16.74
N VAL A 726 50.47 -13.02 -16.22
CA VAL A 726 49.12 -12.44 -16.27
C VAL A 726 49.13 -11.00 -16.78
N ALA A 727 48.10 -10.65 -17.56
CA ALA A 727 47.72 -9.27 -17.83
C ALA A 727 46.71 -8.80 -16.78
N VAL A 728 46.76 -7.52 -16.41
CA VAL A 728 45.85 -6.93 -15.42
C VAL A 728 44.99 -5.85 -16.08
N THR A 729 43.68 -5.96 -15.94
CA THR A 729 42.75 -4.95 -16.46
C THR A 729 42.72 -3.71 -15.57
N GLY A 730 42.21 -2.59 -16.06
CA GLY A 730 42.01 -1.37 -15.25
C GLY A 730 41.07 -1.59 -14.06
N ALA A 731 40.19 -2.59 -14.14
CA ALA A 731 39.33 -3.04 -13.03
C ALA A 731 40.04 -3.99 -12.04
N GLY A 732 41.33 -4.29 -12.25
CA GLY A 732 42.13 -5.17 -11.39
C GLY A 732 41.92 -6.66 -11.63
N GLN A 733 41.28 -7.07 -12.73
CA GLN A 733 41.14 -8.50 -13.04
C GLN A 733 42.45 -9.06 -13.60
N ARG A 734 42.87 -10.21 -13.10
CA ARG A 734 44.04 -10.96 -13.61
C ARG A 734 43.58 -11.88 -14.73
N ILE A 735 44.30 -11.86 -15.85
CA ILE A 735 44.02 -12.65 -17.05
C ILE A 735 45.30 -13.41 -17.43
N GLY A 736 45.26 -14.74 -17.36
CA GLY A 736 46.33 -15.67 -17.69
C GLY A 736 46.02 -16.53 -18.93
N ALA A 737 46.97 -17.37 -19.34
CA ALA A 737 46.71 -18.31 -20.44
C ALA A 737 45.69 -19.38 -20.01
N GLY A 738 44.73 -19.69 -20.89
CA GLY A 738 43.58 -20.53 -20.59
C GLY A 738 42.35 -19.76 -20.10
N ASP A 739 42.49 -18.49 -19.71
CA ASP A 739 41.35 -17.70 -19.26
C ASP A 739 40.32 -17.47 -20.37
N ARG A 740 39.05 -17.34 -19.97
CA ARG A 740 37.98 -16.89 -20.86
C ARG A 740 37.71 -15.42 -20.61
N ILE A 741 37.77 -14.61 -21.67
CA ILE A 741 37.57 -13.17 -21.60
C ILE A 741 36.45 -12.72 -22.54
N ALA A 742 35.87 -11.56 -22.26
CA ALA A 742 34.95 -10.86 -23.15
C ALA A 742 35.51 -9.47 -23.50
N THR A 743 35.42 -9.10 -24.77
CA THR A 743 35.77 -7.74 -25.23
C THR A 743 34.62 -6.77 -24.96
N ARG A 744 34.90 -5.51 -24.61
CA ARG A 744 33.89 -4.55 -24.13
C ARG A 744 33.62 -3.35 -25.04
N ARG A 745 34.41 -3.23 -26.11
CA ARG A 745 34.26 -2.18 -27.11
C ARG A 745 34.22 -2.84 -28.49
N ASN A 746 33.55 -2.20 -29.45
CA ASN A 746 33.68 -2.61 -30.85
C ASN A 746 34.97 -1.98 -31.39
N ASP A 747 35.85 -2.77 -32.00
CA ASP A 747 37.02 -2.26 -32.71
C ASP A 747 37.17 -2.98 -34.06
N ARG A 748 37.05 -2.20 -35.14
CA ARG A 748 37.11 -2.72 -36.51
C ARG A 748 38.51 -3.13 -36.93
N THR A 749 39.54 -2.46 -36.41
CA THR A 749 40.94 -2.74 -36.74
C THR A 749 41.38 -4.06 -36.09
N LEU A 750 40.96 -4.28 -34.84
CA LEU A 750 41.18 -5.53 -34.11
C LEU A 750 40.20 -6.63 -34.55
N GLY A 751 39.11 -6.27 -35.21
CA GLY A 751 38.08 -7.20 -35.67
C GLY A 751 37.33 -7.87 -34.52
N VAL A 752 37.10 -7.13 -33.43
CA VAL A 752 36.40 -7.58 -32.21
C VAL A 752 35.11 -6.79 -32.00
N ALA A 753 34.08 -7.45 -31.50
CA ALA A 753 32.83 -6.82 -31.09
C ALA A 753 32.68 -6.85 -29.57
N ASN A 754 31.93 -5.89 -29.05
CA ASN A 754 31.51 -5.89 -27.66
C ASN A 754 30.75 -7.20 -27.35
N ARG A 755 31.16 -7.85 -26.27
CA ARG A 755 30.74 -9.16 -25.76
C ARG A 755 31.15 -10.39 -26.57
N ASP A 756 32.04 -10.27 -27.56
CA ASP A 756 32.68 -11.46 -28.12
C ASP A 756 33.46 -12.17 -27.01
N THR A 757 33.33 -13.50 -26.94
CA THR A 757 34.02 -14.33 -25.95
C THR A 757 35.24 -14.98 -26.58
N TRP A 758 36.36 -14.92 -25.88
CA TRP A 758 37.64 -15.43 -26.34
C TRP A 758 38.30 -16.31 -25.29
N THR A 759 39.13 -17.25 -25.73
CA THR A 759 40.04 -18.00 -24.87
C THR A 759 41.45 -17.44 -25.05
N VAL A 760 42.12 -17.12 -23.96
CA VAL A 760 43.49 -16.59 -23.98
C VAL A 760 44.44 -17.74 -24.28
N ALA A 761 45.15 -17.66 -25.40
CA ALA A 761 46.14 -18.64 -25.81
C ALA A 761 47.52 -18.33 -25.25
N ALA A 762 47.88 -17.06 -25.14
CA ALA A 762 49.13 -16.61 -24.55
C ALA A 762 49.02 -15.17 -24.04
N VAL A 763 49.76 -14.88 -22.96
CA VAL A 763 49.99 -13.53 -22.43
C VAL A 763 51.42 -13.14 -22.79
N HIS A 764 51.63 -11.94 -23.34
CA HIS A 764 52.96 -11.43 -23.68
C HIS A 764 53.54 -10.56 -22.55
N ASP A 765 54.86 -10.37 -22.54
CA ASP A 765 55.57 -9.59 -21.51
C ASP A 765 55.14 -8.11 -21.45
N ASP A 766 54.61 -7.59 -22.55
CA ASP A 766 54.11 -6.22 -22.69
C ASP A 766 52.61 -6.08 -22.38
N GLY A 767 51.96 -7.12 -21.85
CA GLY A 767 50.54 -7.11 -21.47
C GLY A 767 49.58 -7.34 -22.64
N ARG A 768 50.07 -7.58 -23.86
CA ARG A 768 49.22 -8.01 -24.98
C ARG A 768 48.68 -9.42 -24.75
N LEU A 769 47.51 -9.70 -25.34
CA LEU A 769 46.91 -11.03 -25.31
C LEU A 769 46.78 -11.61 -26.71
N THR A 770 47.28 -12.83 -26.92
CA THR A 770 46.88 -13.65 -28.08
C THR A 770 45.65 -14.43 -27.68
N VAL A 771 44.56 -14.21 -28.40
CA VAL A 771 43.26 -14.81 -28.10
C VAL A 771 42.71 -15.59 -29.29
N THR A 772 42.02 -16.69 -29.01
CA THR A 772 41.32 -17.49 -30.01
C THR A 772 39.81 -17.44 -29.74
N PRO A 773 38.96 -17.47 -30.78
CA PRO A 773 37.51 -17.59 -30.58
C PRO A 773 37.22 -18.82 -29.72
N THR A 774 36.36 -18.70 -28.70
CA THR A 774 35.99 -19.86 -27.91
C THR A 774 35.25 -20.88 -28.79
N ALA A 775 35.64 -22.16 -28.71
CA ALA A 775 35.05 -23.23 -29.51
C ALA A 775 33.51 -23.24 -29.41
N GLY A 776 32.84 -23.25 -30.57
CA GLY A 776 31.38 -23.20 -30.69
C GLY A 776 30.78 -21.83 -30.98
N ASP A 777 31.58 -20.76 -31.05
CA ASP A 777 31.15 -19.52 -31.72
C ASP A 777 31.18 -19.73 -33.23
N VAL A 778 30.03 -19.50 -33.86
CA VAL A 778 29.81 -19.83 -35.26
C VAL A 778 30.76 -18.99 -36.11
N THR A 779 31.79 -19.62 -36.67
CA THR A 779 32.57 -19.01 -37.74
C THR A 779 31.62 -18.82 -38.93
N PRO A 780 31.42 -17.58 -39.43
CA PRO A 780 30.63 -17.37 -40.63
C PRO A 780 31.18 -18.25 -41.76
N ALA A 781 30.30 -18.78 -42.61
CA ALA A 781 30.74 -19.42 -43.84
C ALA A 781 31.70 -18.46 -44.59
N ALA A 782 32.78 -18.99 -45.19
CA ALA A 782 33.89 -18.20 -45.74
C ALA A 782 33.49 -17.09 -46.74
N ASN A 783 32.25 -17.10 -47.24
CA ASN A 783 31.72 -16.20 -48.25
C ASN A 783 30.76 -15.13 -47.70
N VAL A 784 30.40 -15.15 -46.40
CA VAL A 784 29.47 -14.19 -45.79
C VAL A 784 30.15 -13.53 -44.59
N THR A 785 30.58 -12.27 -44.77
CA THR A 785 31.18 -11.49 -43.69
C THR A 785 30.13 -10.51 -43.13
N PRO A 786 29.92 -10.44 -41.81
CA PRO A 786 29.07 -9.43 -41.20
C PRO A 786 29.51 -8.03 -41.65
N ALA A 787 28.54 -7.16 -41.95
CA ALA A 787 28.83 -5.87 -42.52
C ALA A 787 29.57 -4.98 -41.50
N GLY A 788 30.77 -4.51 -41.85
CA GLY A 788 31.63 -3.71 -40.98
C GLY A 788 32.65 -4.50 -40.15
N VAL A 789 32.86 -5.80 -40.44
CA VAL A 789 33.87 -6.66 -39.79
C VAL A 789 34.88 -7.19 -40.81
N THR A 790 36.18 -7.19 -40.48
CA THR A 790 37.27 -7.77 -41.30
C THR A 790 37.22 -9.31 -41.27
N PRO A 791 37.53 -10.03 -42.37
CA PRO A 791 37.39 -11.50 -42.45
C PRO A 791 37.99 -12.28 -41.27
N PRO A 792 37.43 -13.47 -40.94
CA PRO A 792 37.83 -14.23 -39.77
C PRO A 792 39.28 -14.73 -39.88
N MET A 793 40.14 -14.31 -38.93
CA MET A 793 41.43 -14.95 -38.68
C MET A 793 41.30 -15.87 -37.45
N ARG A 794 42.06 -16.98 -37.44
CA ARG A 794 41.99 -18.03 -36.40
C ARG A 794 42.42 -17.57 -34.99
N GLY A 795 43.09 -16.41 -34.87
CA GLY A 795 43.43 -15.77 -33.60
C GLY A 795 43.55 -14.25 -33.77
N ARG A 796 43.40 -13.51 -32.66
CA ARG A 796 43.56 -12.05 -32.58
C ARG A 796 44.64 -11.70 -31.57
N VAL A 797 45.32 -10.58 -31.78
CA VAL A 797 46.21 -9.99 -30.78
C VAL A 797 45.55 -8.73 -30.26
N LEU A 798 45.23 -8.71 -28.96
CA LEU A 798 44.67 -7.54 -28.29
C LEU A 798 45.82 -6.70 -27.72
N PRO A 799 45.93 -5.40 -28.10
CA PRO A 799 46.91 -4.48 -27.52
C PRO A 799 46.74 -4.32 -26.01
N ALA A 800 47.82 -4.01 -25.29
CA ALA A 800 47.81 -3.84 -23.83
C ALA A 800 46.77 -2.81 -23.37
N ASP A 801 46.68 -1.65 -24.04
CA ASP A 801 45.70 -0.60 -23.70
C ASP A 801 44.25 -1.08 -23.85
N TYR A 802 44.00 -1.88 -24.89
CA TYR A 802 42.68 -2.47 -25.12
C TYR A 802 42.36 -3.55 -24.08
N VAL A 803 43.34 -4.38 -23.73
CA VAL A 803 43.21 -5.39 -22.66
C VAL A 803 42.90 -4.69 -21.33
N ASN A 804 43.65 -3.63 -21.02
CA ASN A 804 43.49 -2.85 -19.80
C ASN A 804 42.07 -2.25 -19.71
N SER A 805 41.62 -1.56 -20.76
CA SER A 805 40.40 -0.74 -20.69
C SER A 805 39.13 -1.45 -21.14
N HIS A 806 39.25 -2.48 -21.98
CA HIS A 806 38.14 -3.02 -22.76
C HIS A 806 38.08 -4.55 -22.78
N THR A 807 38.63 -5.22 -21.75
CA THR A 807 38.43 -6.67 -21.54
C THR A 807 38.00 -6.98 -20.12
N GLU A 808 37.20 -8.04 -19.97
CA GLU A 808 36.78 -8.57 -18.66
C GLU A 808 36.78 -10.10 -18.68
N LEU A 809 36.85 -10.76 -17.52
CA LEU A 809 36.64 -12.22 -17.42
C LEU A 809 35.21 -12.60 -17.83
N ALA A 810 35.06 -13.69 -18.59
CA ALA A 810 33.80 -14.12 -19.19
C ALA A 810 33.23 -15.42 -18.60
N TYR A 811 33.56 -15.73 -17.34
CA TYR A 811 33.03 -16.90 -16.63
C TYR A 811 31.61 -16.69 -16.11
N ALA A 812 31.25 -15.45 -15.76
CA ALA A 812 29.92 -15.04 -15.37
C ALA A 812 29.55 -13.74 -16.09
N SER A 813 28.26 -13.52 -16.32
CA SER A 813 27.78 -12.30 -16.95
C SER A 813 26.38 -11.94 -16.47
N THR A 814 25.96 -10.71 -16.77
CA THR A 814 24.57 -10.28 -16.52
C THR A 814 23.60 -10.95 -17.50
N ALA A 815 22.31 -10.97 -17.17
CA ALA A 815 21.28 -11.52 -18.07
C ALA A 815 21.30 -10.86 -19.47
N HIS A 816 21.52 -9.54 -19.54
CA HIS A 816 21.72 -8.83 -20.82
C HIS A 816 22.94 -9.36 -21.58
N GLY A 817 24.02 -9.72 -20.86
CA GLY A 817 25.28 -10.20 -21.41
C GLY A 817 25.16 -11.52 -22.18
N VAL A 818 24.33 -12.43 -21.67
CA VAL A 818 24.11 -13.77 -22.23
C VAL A 818 22.89 -13.86 -23.15
N GLN A 819 22.15 -12.77 -23.36
CA GLN A 819 20.98 -12.79 -24.24
C GLN A 819 21.40 -13.08 -25.68
N GLY A 820 20.63 -13.93 -26.35
CA GLY A 820 20.98 -14.51 -27.65
C GLY A 820 21.93 -15.71 -27.58
N ASP A 821 22.67 -15.90 -26.48
CA ASP A 821 23.58 -17.04 -26.36
C ASP A 821 22.81 -18.37 -26.19
N THR A 822 23.46 -19.44 -26.65
CA THR A 822 22.98 -20.81 -26.48
C THR A 822 24.13 -21.69 -26.00
N VAL A 823 23.99 -22.23 -24.78
CA VAL A 823 25.02 -23.00 -24.07
C VAL A 823 24.50 -24.40 -23.72
N GLN A 824 25.37 -25.28 -23.22
CA GLN A 824 24.97 -26.62 -22.83
C GLN A 824 24.21 -26.61 -21.50
N ALA A 825 24.71 -25.85 -20.52
CA ALA A 825 24.05 -25.64 -19.23
C ALA A 825 24.05 -24.15 -18.82
N ALA A 826 23.05 -23.71 -18.07
CA ALA A 826 22.97 -22.38 -17.51
C ALA A 826 22.69 -22.40 -16.00
N HIS A 827 23.36 -21.51 -15.28
CA HIS A 827 23.22 -21.30 -13.84
C HIS A 827 22.80 -19.85 -13.60
N LEU A 828 21.59 -19.64 -13.11
CA LEU A 828 21.06 -18.33 -12.76
C LEU A 828 21.16 -18.12 -11.25
N VAL A 829 21.72 -17.01 -10.81
CA VAL A 829 21.64 -16.55 -9.42
C VAL A 829 20.42 -15.64 -9.28
N ILE A 830 19.51 -15.98 -8.38
CA ILE A 830 18.38 -15.10 -8.01
C ILE A 830 18.80 -14.25 -6.82
N GLY A 831 18.79 -12.94 -7.02
CA GLY A 831 19.05 -11.95 -5.99
C GLY A 831 17.86 -11.02 -5.74
N GLU A 832 18.09 -10.00 -4.91
CA GLU A 832 17.12 -8.95 -4.62
C GLU A 832 16.77 -8.12 -5.88
N HIS A 833 17.69 -8.07 -6.84
CA HIS A 833 17.55 -7.24 -8.03
C HIS A 833 17.06 -8.00 -9.27
N THR A 834 16.94 -9.34 -9.22
CA THR A 834 16.45 -10.13 -10.35
C THR A 834 14.98 -9.81 -10.65
N GLY A 835 14.68 -9.49 -11.91
CA GLY A 835 13.32 -9.34 -12.44
C GLY A 835 12.89 -10.51 -13.33
N ALA A 836 11.63 -10.52 -13.75
CA ALA A 836 11.03 -11.62 -14.51
C ALA A 836 11.78 -11.94 -15.81
N ALA A 837 12.06 -10.92 -16.63
CA ALA A 837 12.78 -11.07 -17.90
C ALA A 837 14.22 -11.57 -17.72
N ALA A 838 14.93 -11.09 -16.69
CA ALA A 838 16.28 -11.56 -16.37
C ALA A 838 16.28 -13.04 -15.95
N ALA A 839 15.31 -13.43 -15.12
CA ALA A 839 15.14 -14.82 -14.70
C ALA A 839 14.76 -15.72 -15.89
N TYR A 840 13.82 -15.29 -16.73
CA TYR A 840 13.43 -16.01 -17.94
C TYR A 840 14.62 -16.19 -18.90
N VAL A 841 15.40 -15.13 -19.16
CA VAL A 841 16.61 -15.21 -19.99
C VAL A 841 17.60 -16.19 -19.37
N GLY A 842 17.92 -16.08 -18.07
CA GLY A 842 18.85 -16.97 -17.38
C GLY A 842 18.45 -18.44 -17.44
N MET A 843 17.17 -18.73 -17.26
CA MET A 843 16.61 -20.10 -17.28
C MET A 843 16.38 -20.67 -18.70
N THR A 844 16.73 -19.94 -19.76
CA THR A 844 16.52 -20.38 -21.16
C THR A 844 17.80 -20.44 -22.01
N ARG A 845 18.97 -20.17 -21.42
CA ARG A 845 20.25 -20.22 -22.16
C ARG A 845 20.75 -21.64 -22.40
N GLY A 846 20.53 -22.55 -21.45
CA GLY A 846 21.01 -23.94 -21.49
C GLY A 846 20.13 -24.86 -22.32
N ARG A 847 20.74 -25.66 -23.21
CA ARG A 847 20.04 -26.70 -24.00
C ARG A 847 19.69 -27.93 -23.18
N ALA A 848 20.54 -28.33 -22.24
CA ALA A 848 20.39 -29.57 -21.48
C ALA A 848 20.05 -29.36 -20.01
N ALA A 849 20.56 -28.29 -19.40
CA ALA A 849 20.32 -27.99 -17.99
C ALA A 849 20.20 -26.49 -17.76
N ASN A 850 19.24 -26.10 -16.93
CA ASN A 850 19.05 -24.73 -16.45
C ASN A 850 18.75 -24.83 -14.95
N THR A 851 19.55 -24.17 -14.12
CA THR A 851 19.49 -24.27 -12.66
C THR A 851 19.44 -22.88 -12.05
N ALA A 852 18.49 -22.63 -11.14
CA ALA A 852 18.43 -21.41 -10.35
C ALA A 852 19.03 -21.64 -8.96
N HIS A 853 19.86 -20.69 -8.52
CA HIS A 853 20.57 -20.70 -7.26
C HIS A 853 20.07 -19.55 -6.38
N LEU A 854 19.68 -19.84 -5.14
CA LEU A 854 19.13 -18.86 -4.20
C LEU A 854 19.86 -18.95 -2.85
N VAL A 855 20.15 -17.81 -2.24
CA VAL A 855 20.60 -17.75 -0.84
C VAL A 855 19.34 -17.62 0.03
N ALA A 856 18.98 -18.71 0.71
CA ALA A 856 17.76 -18.80 1.51
C ALA A 856 17.91 -19.89 2.58
N ALA A 857 17.28 -19.67 3.74
CA ALA A 857 17.32 -20.63 4.85
C ALA A 857 16.51 -21.91 4.53
N ASP A 858 15.42 -21.77 3.77
CA ASP A 858 14.55 -22.88 3.39
C ASP A 858 13.84 -22.66 2.04
N LEU A 859 13.08 -23.67 1.60
CA LEU A 859 12.32 -23.61 0.34
C LEU A 859 11.16 -22.61 0.38
N VAL A 860 10.62 -22.27 1.55
CA VAL A 860 9.52 -21.31 1.68
C VAL A 860 10.01 -19.91 1.41
N GLU A 861 11.16 -19.54 1.99
CA GLU A 861 11.84 -18.28 1.71
C GLU A 861 12.27 -18.20 0.23
N ALA A 862 12.88 -19.26 -0.31
CA ALA A 862 13.28 -19.31 -1.71
C ALA A 862 12.09 -19.15 -2.68
N ARG A 863 10.94 -19.76 -2.34
CA ARG A 863 9.70 -19.61 -3.11
C ARG A 863 9.19 -18.18 -3.09
N GLN A 864 9.26 -17.48 -1.95
CA GLN A 864 8.90 -16.07 -1.85
C GLN A 864 9.84 -15.18 -2.68
N GLN A 865 11.15 -15.43 -2.63
CA GLN A 865 12.13 -14.70 -3.44
C GLN A 865 11.89 -14.91 -4.95
N TRP A 866 11.58 -16.13 -5.39
CA TRP A 866 11.23 -16.45 -6.77
C TRP A 866 9.96 -15.73 -7.24
N ILE A 867 8.87 -15.80 -6.46
CA ILE A 867 7.62 -15.11 -6.78
C ILE A 867 7.85 -13.60 -6.86
N ALA A 868 8.63 -13.05 -5.93
CA ALA A 868 9.01 -11.64 -5.95
C ALA A 868 9.83 -11.27 -7.20
N ALA A 869 10.74 -12.14 -7.66
CA ALA A 869 11.50 -11.91 -8.88
C ALA A 869 10.60 -11.82 -10.13
N PHE A 870 9.63 -12.73 -10.26
CA PHE A 870 8.67 -12.71 -11.38
C PHE A 870 7.58 -11.65 -11.26
N GLY A 871 7.38 -11.06 -10.07
CA GLY A 871 6.51 -9.90 -9.86
C GLY A 871 7.17 -8.54 -10.13
N ARG A 872 8.49 -8.50 -10.41
CA ARG A 872 9.22 -7.27 -10.72
C ARG A 872 9.29 -7.09 -12.24
N ASP A 873 8.59 -6.07 -12.74
CA ASP A 873 8.84 -5.49 -14.05
C ASP A 873 9.57 -4.16 -13.88
N ARG A 874 10.74 -4.04 -14.52
CA ARG A 874 11.64 -2.87 -14.41
C ARG A 874 12.05 -2.33 -15.77
N ALA A 875 11.59 -2.94 -16.85
CA ALA A 875 11.96 -2.53 -18.18
C ALA A 875 11.21 -1.25 -18.55
N ASP A 876 11.90 -0.36 -19.26
CA ASP A 876 11.26 0.81 -19.84
C ASP A 876 10.67 0.41 -21.21
N HIS A 877 9.34 0.35 -21.28
CA HIS A 877 8.60 0.04 -22.51
C HIS A 877 7.99 1.29 -23.18
N GLY A 878 8.53 2.48 -22.90
CA GLY A 878 8.03 3.75 -23.42
C GLY A 878 7.17 4.56 -22.44
N PRO A 879 6.90 5.84 -22.74
CA PRO A 879 6.17 6.75 -21.86
C PRO A 879 4.76 6.25 -21.50
N ALA A 880 4.03 5.59 -22.41
CA ALA A 880 2.72 5.03 -22.08
C ALA A 880 2.78 3.92 -21.01
N HIS A 881 3.83 3.10 -21.02
CA HIS A 881 4.05 2.09 -19.97
C HIS A 881 4.51 2.75 -18.67
N ALA A 882 5.42 3.71 -18.74
CA ALA A 882 5.88 4.46 -17.59
C ALA A 882 4.74 5.20 -16.87
N ALA A 883 3.79 5.77 -17.62
CA ALA A 883 2.58 6.38 -17.08
C ALA A 883 1.72 5.37 -16.28
N ARG A 884 1.57 4.13 -16.78
CA ARG A 884 0.86 3.06 -16.06
C ARG A 884 1.57 2.65 -14.77
N LEU A 885 2.90 2.53 -14.80
CA LEU A 885 3.69 2.23 -13.60
C LEU A 885 3.56 3.34 -12.56
N ALA A 886 3.68 4.61 -12.98
CA ALA A 886 3.51 5.76 -12.11
C ALA A 886 2.08 5.80 -11.52
N ALA A 887 1.05 5.53 -12.33
CA ALA A 887 -0.33 5.47 -11.85
C ALA A 887 -0.54 4.35 -10.83
N ALA A 888 0.03 3.16 -11.06
CA ALA A 888 -0.05 2.03 -10.15
C ALA A 888 0.69 2.29 -8.83
N GLU A 889 1.85 2.94 -8.89
CA GLU A 889 2.59 3.36 -7.69
C GLU A 889 1.83 4.43 -6.91
N VAL A 890 1.28 5.44 -7.59
CA VAL A 890 0.43 6.47 -6.95
C VAL A 890 -0.83 5.87 -6.33
N ALA A 891 -1.43 4.85 -6.96
CA ALA A 891 -2.62 4.17 -6.44
C ALA A 891 -2.35 3.40 -5.13
N CYS A 892 -1.09 3.11 -4.79
CA CYS A 892 -0.73 2.55 -3.48
C CYS A 892 -0.88 3.55 -2.33
N TYR A 893 -1.00 4.84 -2.66
CA TYR A 893 -1.15 5.93 -1.69
C TYR A 893 -2.59 6.43 -1.64
N ALA A 894 -3.01 6.84 -0.45
CA ALA A 894 -4.32 7.48 -0.29
C ALA A 894 -4.30 8.85 -0.99
N ALA A 895 -5.38 9.17 -1.70
CA ALA A 895 -5.58 10.52 -2.20
C ALA A 895 -5.68 11.49 -1.01
N PRO A 896 -4.92 12.60 -1.01
CA PRO A 896 -4.98 13.56 0.08
C PRO A 896 -6.40 14.17 0.15
N ARG A 897 -7.10 13.94 1.26
CA ARG A 897 -8.34 14.66 1.57
C ARG A 897 -8.00 15.99 2.24
N PRO A 898 -8.63 17.12 1.86
CA PRO A 898 -8.43 18.39 2.55
C PRO A 898 -8.74 18.25 4.04
N LEU A 899 -7.81 18.70 4.89
CA LEU A 899 -7.95 18.58 6.34
C LEU A 899 -9.25 19.21 6.86
N GLU A 900 -9.64 20.37 6.32
CA GLU A 900 -10.86 21.08 6.73
C GLU A 900 -12.13 20.28 6.50
N GLN A 901 -12.18 19.50 5.42
CA GLN A 901 -13.31 18.61 5.14
C GLN A 901 -13.39 17.50 6.20
N VAL A 902 -12.25 16.87 6.51
CA VAL A 902 -12.19 15.81 7.52
C VAL A 902 -12.52 16.36 8.92
N LEU A 903 -12.05 17.57 9.26
CA LEU A 903 -12.39 18.25 10.51
C LEU A 903 -13.88 18.57 10.60
N THR A 904 -14.51 18.99 9.51
CA THR A 904 -15.96 19.25 9.47
C THR A 904 -16.77 17.99 9.75
N GLU A 905 -16.43 16.87 9.12
CA GLU A 905 -17.06 15.57 9.38
C GLU A 905 -16.83 15.12 10.82
N LEU A 906 -15.64 15.38 11.37
CA LEU A 906 -15.31 15.05 12.75
C LEU A 906 -16.13 15.88 13.75
N HIS A 907 -16.31 17.18 13.49
CA HIS A 907 -17.17 18.06 14.29
C HIS A 907 -18.63 17.59 14.28
N GLN A 908 -19.12 17.13 13.12
CA GLN A 908 -20.47 16.54 13.01
C GLN A 908 -20.57 15.26 13.86
N ALA A 909 -19.58 14.37 13.79
CA ALA A 909 -19.57 13.13 14.55
C ALA A 909 -19.47 13.38 16.07
N TRP A 910 -18.65 14.34 16.52
CA TRP A 910 -18.61 14.77 17.92
C TRP A 910 -19.95 15.36 18.40
N THR A 911 -20.62 16.12 17.54
CA THR A 911 -21.95 16.67 17.84
C THR A 911 -22.98 15.55 18.01
N ALA A 912 -22.99 14.57 17.11
CA ALA A 912 -23.86 13.40 17.23
C ALA A 912 -23.58 12.59 18.50
N GLU A 913 -22.30 12.33 18.83
CA GLU A 913 -21.90 11.65 20.07
C GLU A 913 -22.45 12.39 21.31
N HIS A 914 -22.21 13.69 21.39
CA HIS A 914 -22.58 14.52 22.53
C HIS A 914 -24.08 14.67 22.69
N ASP A 915 -24.82 14.81 21.59
CA ASP A 915 -26.27 14.94 21.61
C ASP A 915 -26.94 13.62 22.04
N CYS A 916 -26.46 12.47 21.56
CA CYS A 916 -26.91 11.15 22.04
C CYS A 916 -26.61 10.97 23.54
N GLN A 917 -25.40 11.28 23.99
CA GLN A 917 -25.03 11.21 25.42
C GLN A 917 -25.91 12.12 26.29
N THR A 918 -26.18 13.34 25.82
CA THR A 918 -27.04 14.30 26.53
C THR A 918 -28.47 13.77 26.66
N ARG A 919 -29.04 13.20 25.58
CA ARG A 919 -30.39 12.62 25.60
C ARG A 919 -30.46 11.38 26.49
N LEU A 920 -29.48 10.48 26.41
CA LEU A 920 -29.41 9.30 27.28
C LEU A 920 -29.33 9.69 28.76
N ALA A 921 -28.50 10.67 29.12
CA ALA A 921 -28.40 11.16 30.49
C ALA A 921 -29.73 11.72 31.04
N LEU A 922 -30.60 12.25 30.17
CA LEU A 922 -31.92 12.76 30.53
C LEU A 922 -32.99 11.66 30.58
N LEU A 923 -32.99 10.74 29.61
CA LEU A 923 -34.02 9.72 29.45
C LEU A 923 -33.82 8.53 30.40
N GLN A 924 -32.58 8.14 30.68
CA GLN A 924 -32.26 6.95 31.49
C GLN A 924 -32.85 7.02 32.91
N PRO A 925 -32.64 8.10 33.70
CA PRO A 925 -33.21 8.19 35.04
C PRO A 925 -34.75 8.21 35.04
N THR A 926 -35.33 8.77 33.97
CA THR A 926 -36.79 8.82 33.79
C THR A 926 -37.34 7.42 33.50
N ARG A 927 -36.67 6.64 32.64
CA ARG A 927 -37.02 5.25 32.33
C ARG A 927 -36.87 4.35 33.54
N ASP A 928 -35.80 4.50 34.32
CA ASP A 928 -35.57 3.68 35.52
C ASP A 928 -36.66 3.93 36.57
N ARG A 929 -36.99 5.20 36.84
CA ARG A 929 -38.12 5.56 37.72
C ARG A 929 -39.47 5.05 37.21
N LEU A 930 -39.71 5.09 35.90
CA LEU A 930 -40.96 4.60 35.33
C LEU A 930 -41.07 3.07 35.38
N ALA A 931 -39.93 2.36 35.31
CA ALA A 931 -39.88 0.91 35.48
C ALA A 931 -40.26 0.47 36.90
N GLU A 932 -40.05 1.31 37.92
CA GLU A 932 -40.54 1.08 39.28
C GLU A 932 -42.06 1.32 39.40
N VAL A 933 -42.61 2.29 38.67
CA VAL A 933 -44.04 2.65 38.71
C VAL A 933 -44.93 1.59 38.05
N VAL A 934 -44.50 0.99 36.93
CA VAL A 934 -45.31 0.03 36.15
C VAL A 934 -45.84 -1.15 36.97
N PRO A 935 -45.02 -1.92 37.72
CA PRO A 935 -45.52 -3.05 38.51
C PRO A 935 -46.44 -2.62 39.66
N LEU A 936 -46.16 -1.46 40.29
CA LEU A 936 -47.01 -0.90 41.35
C LEU A 936 -48.39 -0.50 40.82
N ALA A 937 -48.43 0.19 39.68
CA ALA A 937 -49.67 0.60 39.03
C ALA A 937 -50.52 -0.61 38.58
N ALA A 938 -49.88 -1.65 38.03
CA ALA A 938 -50.56 -2.89 37.64
C ALA A 938 -51.17 -3.63 38.84
N GLY A 939 -50.40 -3.80 39.92
CA GLY A 939 -50.89 -4.45 41.14
C GLY A 939 -52.09 -3.74 41.79
N HIS A 940 -52.09 -2.40 41.77
CA HIS A 940 -53.26 -1.62 42.22
C HIS A 940 -54.44 -1.74 41.28
N ALA A 941 -54.23 -1.75 39.95
CA ALA A 941 -55.29 -1.90 38.96
C ALA A 941 -56.03 -3.24 39.09
N ASP A 942 -55.29 -4.35 39.27
CA ASP A 942 -55.87 -5.68 39.49
C ASP A 942 -56.71 -5.71 40.76
N ARG A 943 -56.21 -5.12 41.85
CA ARG A 943 -56.90 -5.06 43.14
C ARG A 943 -58.16 -4.19 43.10
N ILE A 944 -58.10 -3.03 42.44
CA ILE A 944 -59.25 -2.15 42.24
C ILE A 944 -60.31 -2.87 41.40
N THR A 945 -59.91 -3.51 40.29
CA THR A 945 -60.83 -4.27 39.43
C THR A 945 -61.56 -5.38 40.21
N ALA A 946 -60.83 -6.14 41.03
CA ALA A 946 -61.43 -7.17 41.89
C ALA A 946 -62.44 -6.57 42.89
N LEU A 947 -62.11 -5.44 43.52
CA LEU A 947 -62.99 -4.74 44.47
C LEU A 947 -64.20 -4.09 43.78
N GLU A 948 -64.08 -3.62 42.54
CA GLU A 948 -65.19 -3.10 41.74
C GLU A 948 -66.22 -4.21 41.45
N VAL A 949 -65.74 -5.40 41.07
CA VAL A 949 -66.60 -6.57 40.85
C VAL A 949 -67.33 -6.95 42.15
N GLN A 950 -66.62 -6.96 43.29
CA GLN A 950 -67.22 -7.23 44.60
C GLN A 950 -68.27 -6.17 44.97
N CYS A 951 -67.96 -4.88 44.80
CA CYS A 951 -68.87 -3.78 45.10
C CYS A 951 -70.13 -3.82 44.23
N ARG A 952 -70.00 -4.13 42.94
CA ARG A 952 -71.12 -4.27 42.00
C ARG A 952 -72.01 -5.45 42.37
N THR A 953 -71.41 -6.58 42.74
CA THR A 953 -72.15 -7.77 43.18
C THR A 953 -72.95 -7.48 44.46
N ALA A 954 -72.31 -6.84 45.45
CA ALA A 954 -72.98 -6.47 46.70
C ALA A 954 -74.14 -5.45 46.49
N ALA A 955 -74.00 -4.53 45.53
CA ALA A 955 -75.06 -3.57 45.19
C ALA A 955 -76.33 -4.28 44.69
N LEU A 956 -76.17 -5.22 43.76
CA LEU A 956 -77.28 -5.98 43.18
C LEU A 956 -78.01 -6.84 44.22
N ILE A 957 -77.27 -7.40 45.19
CA ILE A 957 -77.85 -8.17 46.30
C ILE A 957 -78.69 -7.25 47.21
N ALA A 958 -78.16 -6.08 47.58
CA ALA A 958 -78.85 -5.12 48.44
C ALA A 958 -80.12 -4.53 47.78
N GLU A 959 -80.09 -4.30 46.46
CA GLU A 959 -81.23 -3.81 45.70
C GLU A 959 -82.39 -4.84 45.67
N ARG A 960 -82.06 -6.11 45.40
CA ARG A 960 -83.04 -7.21 45.46
C ARG A 960 -83.67 -7.37 46.85
N ALA A 961 -82.86 -7.28 47.90
CA ALA A 961 -83.36 -7.36 49.28
C ALA A 961 -84.28 -6.18 49.63
N THR A 962 -83.98 -4.97 49.13
CA THR A 962 -84.82 -3.78 49.33
C THR A 962 -86.18 -3.93 48.64
N GLN A 963 -86.21 -4.43 47.40
CA GLN A 963 -87.46 -4.70 46.68
C GLN A 963 -88.36 -5.71 47.42
N GLN A 964 -87.78 -6.74 48.04
CA GLN A 964 -88.53 -7.71 48.83
C GLN A 964 -89.19 -7.08 50.08
N VAL A 965 -88.50 -6.14 50.74
CA VAL A 965 -89.05 -5.38 51.88
C VAL A 965 -90.21 -4.48 51.44
N GLU A 966 -90.09 -3.79 50.31
CA GLU A 966 -91.16 -2.91 49.80
C GLU A 966 -92.43 -3.68 49.40
N VAL A 967 -92.28 -4.88 48.84
CA VAL A 967 -93.43 -5.76 48.53
C VAL A 967 -94.15 -6.18 49.81
N SER A 968 -93.39 -6.61 50.82
CA SER A 968 -93.95 -6.99 52.12
C SER A 968 -94.59 -5.80 52.87
N GLY A 969 -93.97 -4.62 52.82
CA GLY A 969 -94.50 -3.41 53.48
C GLY A 969 -95.82 -2.91 52.91
N ARG A 970 -96.09 -3.15 51.62
CA ARG A 970 -97.39 -2.87 51.00
C ARG A 970 -98.50 -3.74 51.58
N ALA A 971 -98.22 -5.01 51.90
CA ALA A 971 -99.19 -5.90 52.54
C ALA A 971 -99.54 -5.44 53.97
N VAL A 972 -98.53 -5.05 54.76
CA VAL A 972 -98.73 -4.51 56.13
C VAL A 972 -99.57 -3.23 56.12
N THR A 973 -99.35 -2.34 55.14
CA THR A 973 -100.10 -1.08 55.03
C THR A 973 -101.57 -1.34 54.68
N ALA A 974 -101.85 -2.22 53.72
CA ALA A 974 -103.22 -2.56 53.33
C ALA A 974 -104.03 -3.17 54.50
N GLU A 975 -103.39 -4.01 55.32
CA GLU A 975 -104.04 -4.61 56.49
C GLU A 975 -104.24 -3.60 57.63
N THR A 976 -103.30 -2.67 57.81
CA THR A 976 -103.46 -1.53 58.74
C THR A 976 -104.69 -0.70 58.38
N ASP A 977 -104.85 -0.38 57.09
CA ASP A 977 -105.97 0.42 56.62
C ASP A 977 -107.32 -0.30 56.86
N ARG A 978 -107.39 -1.60 56.56
CA ARG A 978 -108.59 -2.44 56.78
C ARG A 978 -109.00 -2.47 58.25
N VAL A 979 -108.07 -2.74 59.17
CA VAL A 979 -108.37 -2.83 60.61
C VAL A 979 -108.79 -1.47 61.18
N ARG A 980 -108.19 -0.37 60.70
CA ARG A 980 -108.58 0.99 61.10
C ARG A 980 -109.99 1.34 60.67
N GLU A 981 -110.37 1.00 59.43
CA GLU A 981 -111.72 1.25 58.91
C GLU A 981 -112.79 0.47 59.68
N ASP A 982 -112.55 -0.80 60.03
CA ASP A 982 -113.46 -1.61 60.86
C ASP A 982 -113.67 -0.99 62.26
N LEU A 983 -112.60 -0.50 62.90
CA LEU A 983 -112.69 0.18 64.21
C LEU A 983 -113.47 1.50 64.13
N LEU A 984 -113.29 2.28 63.06
CA LEU A 984 -114.04 3.53 62.84
C LEU A 984 -115.53 3.25 62.60
N GLY A 985 -115.86 2.23 61.81
CA GLY A 985 -117.25 1.86 61.52
C GLY A 985 -118.01 1.43 62.78
N ARG A 986 -117.42 0.54 63.58
CA ARG A 986 -118.03 0.10 64.85
C ARG A 986 -118.25 1.24 65.84
N TRP A 987 -117.34 2.23 65.86
CA TRP A 987 -117.48 3.41 66.73
C TRP A 987 -118.72 4.23 66.36
N ASP A 988 -118.96 4.41 65.06
CA ASP A 988 -120.13 5.13 64.55
C ASP A 988 -121.43 4.40 64.89
N ASP A 989 -121.49 3.08 64.70
CA ASP A 989 -122.69 2.27 64.97
C ASP A 989 -123.14 2.36 66.44
N ASP A 990 -122.18 2.32 67.37
CA ASP A 990 -122.44 2.41 68.80
C ASP A 990 -122.84 3.84 69.26
N ARG A 991 -122.60 4.87 68.43
CA ARG A 991 -122.65 6.29 68.83
C ARG A 991 -124.05 6.80 69.09
N ASP A 992 -125.03 6.45 68.25
CA ASP A 992 -126.39 6.98 68.36
C ASP A 992 -127.11 6.47 69.61
N ALA A 993 -126.89 5.19 69.96
CA ALA A 993 -127.41 4.60 71.19
C ALA A 993 -126.80 5.27 72.43
N ALA A 994 -125.49 5.53 72.42
CA ALA A 994 -124.80 6.24 73.50
C ALA A 994 -125.31 7.68 73.66
N ARG A 995 -125.59 8.40 72.57
CA ARG A 995 -126.20 9.75 72.61
C ARG A 995 -127.61 9.76 73.18
N ALA A 996 -128.44 8.81 72.78
CA ALA A 996 -129.80 8.68 73.31
C ALA A 996 -129.78 8.43 74.82
N ALA A 997 -128.88 7.58 75.29
CA ALA A 997 -128.64 7.34 76.71
C ALA A 997 -128.10 8.61 77.42
N ALA A 998 -127.17 9.33 76.81
CA ALA A 998 -126.65 10.58 77.36
C ALA A 998 -127.72 11.66 77.57
N ARG A 999 -128.61 11.84 76.61
CA ARG A 999 -129.72 12.81 76.73
C ARG A 999 -130.68 12.43 77.84
N ALA A 1000 -131.00 11.14 77.98
CA ALA A 1000 -131.81 10.66 79.08
C ALA A 1000 -131.15 10.91 80.46
N VAL A 1001 -129.81 10.85 80.57
CA VAL A 1001 -129.08 11.20 81.80
C VAL A 1001 -129.06 12.71 82.06
N LEU A 1002 -128.89 13.53 81.01
CA LEU A 1002 -128.82 14.99 81.11
C LEU A 1002 -130.16 15.66 81.43
N ASP A 1003 -131.29 15.11 80.94
CA ASP A 1003 -132.64 15.66 81.17
C ASP A 1003 -133.14 15.50 82.63
N GLY A 1004 -132.58 14.56 83.40
CA GLY A 1004 -132.83 14.38 84.83
C GLY A 1004 -134.22 13.81 85.22
N PRO A 1005 -134.45 13.50 86.50
CA PRO A 1005 -135.64 12.78 86.98
C PRO A 1005 -136.95 13.60 87.09
N GLY A 1006 -136.92 14.93 86.90
CA GLY A 1006 -138.07 15.85 86.95
C GLY A 1006 -138.59 16.20 88.36
N ARG A 1007 -139.28 17.36 88.53
CA ARG A 1007 -139.70 17.96 89.83
C ARG A 1007 -140.63 17.10 90.71
N LEU A 1008 -141.22 16.02 90.19
CA LEU A 1008 -142.09 15.07 90.91
C LEU A 1008 -141.48 13.65 91.00
N TRP A 1009 -140.20 13.47 90.67
CA TRP A 1009 -139.44 12.21 90.80
C TRP A 1009 -139.92 11.02 89.96
N LEU A 1010 -140.75 11.24 88.94
CA LEU A 1010 -141.36 10.18 88.12
C LEU A 1010 -140.42 9.50 87.10
N ARG A 1011 -139.19 10.01 86.83
CA ARG A 1011 -138.26 9.48 85.77
C ARG A 1011 -136.94 8.84 86.26
N ARG A 1012 -136.77 8.57 87.56
CA ARG A 1012 -135.50 8.10 88.14
C ARG A 1012 -134.97 6.77 87.56
N ALA A 1013 -135.84 5.82 87.23
CA ALA A 1013 -135.43 4.52 86.69
C ALA A 1013 -134.82 4.62 85.28
N ALA A 1014 -135.30 5.55 84.44
CA ALA A 1014 -134.81 5.76 83.08
C ALA A 1014 -133.37 6.35 83.09
N VAL A 1015 -133.08 7.28 83.99
CA VAL A 1015 -131.75 7.89 84.16
C VAL A 1015 -130.70 6.86 84.62
N THR A 1016 -131.08 5.93 85.51
CA THR A 1016 -130.16 4.88 85.97
C THR A 1016 -129.84 3.89 84.86
N HIS A 1017 -130.83 3.46 84.07
CA HIS A 1017 -130.60 2.56 82.94
C HIS A 1017 -129.71 3.22 81.87
N ALA A 1018 -129.98 4.48 81.55
CA ALA A 1018 -129.19 5.25 80.61
C ALA A 1018 -127.74 5.52 81.08
N SER A 1019 -127.54 5.74 82.39
CA SER A 1019 -126.18 5.80 82.97
C SER A 1019 -125.43 4.47 82.82
N GLY A 1020 -126.12 3.33 82.96
CA GLY A 1020 -125.55 2.00 82.74
C GLY A 1020 -125.10 1.77 81.30
N GLN A 1021 -125.95 2.10 80.32
CA GLN A 1021 -125.62 1.96 78.89
C GLN A 1021 -124.41 2.79 78.46
N LEU A 1022 -124.27 4.00 79.01
CA LEU A 1022 -123.10 4.84 78.75
C LEU A 1022 -121.81 4.23 79.32
N GLY A 1023 -121.88 3.62 80.51
CA GLY A 1023 -120.75 2.93 81.13
C GLY A 1023 -120.22 1.79 80.25
N ASP A 1024 -121.13 0.93 79.77
CA ASP A 1024 -120.79 -0.21 78.91
C ASP A 1024 -120.14 0.22 77.57
N TRP A 1025 -120.64 1.30 76.97
CA TRP A 1025 -120.04 1.90 75.78
C TRP A 1025 -118.62 2.39 76.05
N ALA A 1026 -118.41 3.10 77.16
CA ALA A 1026 -117.11 3.64 77.50
C ALA A 1026 -116.08 2.55 77.82
N ASP A 1027 -116.48 1.42 78.39
CA ASP A 1027 -115.60 0.28 78.64
C ASP A 1027 -115.17 -0.42 77.35
N ARG A 1028 -116.08 -0.58 76.39
CA ARG A 1028 -115.79 -1.22 75.09
C ARG A 1028 -114.75 -0.47 74.27
N TRP A 1029 -114.78 0.86 74.33
CA TRP A 1029 -113.88 1.71 73.55
C TRP A 1029 -112.60 2.10 74.28
N ARG A 1030 -112.53 1.91 75.61
CA ARG A 1030 -111.36 2.26 76.42
C ARG A 1030 -110.02 1.65 75.96
N PRO A 1031 -109.95 0.41 75.43
CA PRO A 1031 -108.71 -0.15 74.89
C PRO A 1031 -108.12 0.65 73.73
N TYR A 1032 -108.96 1.37 73.00
CA TYR A 1032 -108.58 2.17 71.84
C TYR A 1032 -108.59 3.68 72.14
N LEU A 1033 -109.40 4.12 73.11
CA LEU A 1033 -109.59 5.51 73.54
C LEU A 1033 -109.56 5.61 75.07
N PRO A 1034 -108.37 5.53 75.69
CA PRO A 1034 -108.22 5.51 77.14
C PRO A 1034 -108.70 6.79 77.84
N GLN A 1035 -108.86 7.90 77.09
CA GLN A 1035 -109.29 9.20 77.62
C GLN A 1035 -110.80 9.35 77.94
N LEU A 1036 -111.62 8.30 77.84
CA LEU A 1036 -113.06 8.39 78.13
C LEU A 1036 -113.35 8.62 79.65
N PRO A 1037 -114.19 9.60 80.04
CA PRO A 1037 -114.48 9.91 81.47
C PRO A 1037 -115.23 8.79 82.21
N ALA A 1038 -114.87 8.50 83.47
CA ALA A 1038 -115.57 7.47 84.27
C ALA A 1038 -116.82 7.97 85.01
N ASP A 1039 -116.97 9.29 85.19
CA ASP A 1039 -118.11 9.89 85.88
C ASP A 1039 -119.36 9.91 84.95
N PRO A 1040 -120.51 9.35 85.36
CA PRO A 1040 -121.70 9.23 84.49
C PRO A 1040 -122.19 10.58 83.95
N GLY A 1041 -122.09 11.66 84.74
CA GLY A 1041 -122.51 12.99 84.31
C GLY A 1041 -121.59 13.58 83.24
N ARG A 1042 -120.27 13.44 83.40
CA ARG A 1042 -119.28 13.87 82.40
C ARG A 1042 -119.23 12.97 81.17
N LEU A 1043 -119.45 11.66 81.34
CA LEU A 1043 -119.53 10.70 80.27
C LEU A 1043 -120.75 10.97 79.39
N ALA A 1044 -121.90 11.32 79.98
CA ALA A 1044 -123.06 11.81 79.25
C ALA A 1044 -122.75 13.10 78.47
N GLN A 1045 -122.03 14.07 79.06
CA GLN A 1045 -121.59 15.26 78.32
C GLN A 1045 -120.63 14.93 77.16
N TYR A 1046 -119.73 13.95 77.32
CA TYR A 1046 -118.82 13.53 76.25
C TYR A 1046 -119.56 12.78 75.13
N ALA A 1047 -120.54 11.95 75.50
CA ALA A 1047 -121.34 11.20 74.57
C ALA A 1047 -122.33 12.09 73.78
N ASP A 1048 -122.86 13.17 74.36
CA ASP A 1048 -123.76 14.09 73.63
C ASP A 1048 -123.02 15.01 72.63
N ARG A 1049 -121.74 15.33 72.87
CA ARG A 1049 -120.91 16.17 71.97
C ARG A 1049 -120.63 15.49 70.62
N SER A 1050 -120.27 16.29 69.62
CA SER A 1050 -119.78 15.81 68.31
C SER A 1050 -118.36 15.26 68.41
N ASP A 1051 -118.05 14.23 67.62
CA ASP A 1051 -116.76 13.54 67.65
C ASP A 1051 -115.62 14.35 67.00
N ASP A 1052 -114.43 14.27 67.60
CA ASP A 1052 -113.16 14.71 66.98
C ASP A 1052 -112.63 13.59 66.08
N ARG A 1053 -113.08 13.60 64.82
CA ARG A 1053 -112.76 12.58 63.81
C ARG A 1053 -111.24 12.37 63.61
N PRO A 1054 -110.41 13.44 63.51
CA PRO A 1054 -108.96 13.28 63.38
C PRO A 1054 -108.28 12.61 64.58
N ALA A 1055 -108.73 12.89 65.81
CA ALA A 1055 -108.17 12.26 67.01
C ALA A 1055 -108.46 10.75 67.06
N LEU A 1056 -109.70 10.36 66.72
CA LEU A 1056 -110.14 8.97 66.59
C LEU A 1056 -109.34 8.20 65.54
N TRP A 1057 -109.19 8.78 64.35
CA TRP A 1057 -108.45 8.15 63.25
C TRP A 1057 -107.00 7.82 63.66
N ARG A 1058 -106.29 8.74 64.32
CA ARG A 1058 -104.91 8.51 64.78
C ARG A 1058 -104.81 7.41 65.84
N ALA A 1059 -105.76 7.37 66.78
CA ALA A 1059 -105.77 6.36 67.82
C ALA A 1059 -106.01 4.95 67.23
N PHE A 1060 -106.95 4.84 66.29
CA PHE A 1060 -107.27 3.57 65.63
C PHE A 1060 -106.20 3.17 64.60
N ASP A 1061 -105.58 4.11 63.87
CA ASP A 1061 -104.46 3.85 62.98
C ASP A 1061 -103.25 3.26 63.72
N ALA A 1062 -102.90 3.84 64.87
CA ALA A 1062 -101.80 3.35 65.69
C ALA A 1062 -102.07 1.94 66.24
N ALA A 1063 -103.32 1.63 66.59
CA ALA A 1063 -103.71 0.28 67.01
C ALA A 1063 -103.67 -0.71 65.84
N ALA A 1064 -104.24 -0.33 64.70
CA ALA A 1064 -104.29 -1.15 63.50
C ALA A 1064 -102.90 -1.49 62.96
N ARG A 1065 -101.95 -0.53 63.01
CA ARG A 1065 -100.57 -0.74 62.56
C ARG A 1065 -99.85 -1.80 63.39
N ARG A 1066 -100.01 -1.75 64.72
CA ARG A 1066 -99.43 -2.76 65.63
C ARG A 1066 -99.99 -4.16 65.36
N THR A 1067 -101.28 -4.26 65.03
CA THR A 1067 -101.93 -5.53 64.69
C THR A 1067 -101.45 -6.06 63.34
N ALA A 1068 -101.35 -5.20 62.31
CA ALA A 1068 -100.86 -5.58 60.99
C ALA A 1068 -99.38 -6.02 61.01
N GLU A 1069 -98.53 -5.34 61.78
CA GLU A 1069 -97.12 -5.73 61.96
C GLU A 1069 -96.98 -7.08 62.69
N ALA A 1070 -97.88 -7.40 63.63
CA ALA A 1070 -97.90 -8.71 64.31
C ALA A 1070 -98.39 -9.86 63.41
N ALA A 1071 -99.24 -9.57 62.41
CA ALA A 1071 -99.74 -10.54 61.45
C ALA A 1071 -98.73 -10.88 60.33
N HIS A 1072 -97.71 -10.05 60.12
CA HIS A 1072 -96.68 -10.19 59.07
C HIS A 1072 -95.25 -10.24 59.64
N PRO A 1073 -94.89 -11.26 60.45
CA PRO A 1073 -93.57 -11.37 61.07
C PRO A 1073 -92.42 -11.47 60.04
N GLU A 1074 -92.70 -11.96 58.83
CA GLU A 1074 -91.74 -12.04 57.72
C GLU A 1074 -91.20 -10.66 57.30
N HIS A 1075 -91.97 -9.58 57.49
CA HIS A 1075 -91.54 -8.22 57.16
C HIS A 1075 -90.33 -7.77 58.00
N GLY A 1076 -90.31 -8.12 59.29
CA GLY A 1076 -89.21 -7.82 60.20
C GLY A 1076 -87.91 -8.55 59.84
N VAL A 1077 -88.01 -9.80 59.40
CA VAL A 1077 -86.86 -10.61 58.97
C VAL A 1077 -86.28 -10.08 57.66
N LEU A 1078 -87.13 -9.78 56.68
CA LEU A 1078 -86.69 -9.22 55.40
C LEU A 1078 -86.02 -7.85 55.57
N ARG A 1079 -86.53 -7.02 56.48
CA ARG A 1079 -85.94 -5.71 56.79
C ARG A 1079 -84.54 -5.84 57.41
N ALA A 1080 -84.35 -6.76 58.36
CA ALA A 1080 -83.04 -7.03 58.93
C ALA A 1080 -82.03 -7.57 57.89
N ALA A 1081 -82.48 -8.44 56.97
CA ALA A 1081 -81.64 -8.95 55.89
C ALA A 1081 -81.28 -7.87 54.86
N ALA A 1082 -82.21 -6.98 54.51
CA ALA A 1082 -81.94 -5.84 53.63
C ALA A 1082 -80.97 -4.84 54.25
N ASP A 1083 -81.06 -4.59 55.55
CA ASP A 1083 -80.10 -3.74 56.25
C ASP A 1083 -78.71 -4.39 56.31
N ALA A 1084 -78.60 -5.70 56.54
CA ALA A 1084 -77.32 -6.41 56.53
C ALA A 1084 -76.61 -6.34 55.17
N THR A 1085 -77.33 -6.63 54.08
CA THR A 1085 -76.79 -6.58 52.71
C THR A 1085 -76.42 -5.15 52.27
N ARG A 1086 -77.17 -4.13 52.73
CA ARG A 1086 -76.80 -2.71 52.54
C ARG A 1086 -75.48 -2.36 53.23
N HIS A 1087 -75.28 -2.81 54.47
CA HIS A 1087 -74.02 -2.60 55.19
C HIS A 1087 -72.84 -3.29 54.47
N GLU A 1088 -73.04 -4.48 53.90
CA GLU A 1088 -72.02 -5.15 53.08
C GLU A 1088 -71.68 -4.37 51.80
N HIS A 1089 -72.67 -3.84 51.09
CA HIS A 1089 -72.44 -2.97 49.93
C HIS A 1089 -71.64 -1.71 50.32
N GLU A 1090 -71.99 -1.05 51.43
CA GLU A 1090 -71.25 0.12 51.91
C GLU A 1090 -69.82 -0.23 52.34
N ARG A 1091 -69.58 -1.41 52.92
CA ARG A 1091 -68.23 -1.89 53.25
C ARG A 1091 -67.42 -2.14 51.98
N ALA A 1092 -67.99 -2.79 50.97
CA ALA A 1092 -67.32 -3.01 49.69
C ALA A 1092 -67.01 -1.68 48.97
N ARG A 1093 -67.93 -0.72 49.00
CA ARG A 1093 -67.73 0.63 48.44
C ARG A 1093 -66.63 1.41 49.17
N ARG A 1094 -66.58 1.33 50.50
CA ARG A 1094 -65.48 1.92 51.30
C ARG A 1094 -64.14 1.27 50.98
N ALA A 1095 -64.09 -0.05 50.89
CA ALA A 1095 -62.87 -0.79 50.54
C ALA A 1095 -62.34 -0.42 49.14
N LEU A 1096 -63.22 -0.24 48.15
CA LEU A 1096 -62.86 0.25 46.82
C LEU A 1096 -62.32 1.68 46.86
N ALA A 1097 -62.98 2.59 47.59
CA ALA A 1097 -62.52 3.96 47.76
C ALA A 1097 -61.18 4.06 48.50
N ASP A 1098 -60.94 3.20 49.50
CA ASP A 1098 -59.67 3.09 50.21
C ASP A 1098 -58.55 2.54 49.32
N ALA A 1099 -58.85 1.56 48.46
CA ALA A 1099 -57.89 1.03 47.50
C ALA A 1099 -57.49 2.08 46.45
N ALA A 1100 -58.45 2.86 45.95
CA ALA A 1100 -58.19 3.97 45.04
C ALA A 1100 -57.33 5.07 45.71
N ARG A 1101 -57.63 5.44 46.96
CA ARG A 1101 -56.80 6.39 47.73
C ARG A 1101 -55.38 5.89 47.95
N ARG A 1102 -55.21 4.62 48.36
CA ARG A 1102 -53.88 4.04 48.58
C ARG A 1102 -53.03 4.02 47.31
N ARG A 1103 -53.63 3.70 46.16
CA ARG A 1103 -52.97 3.81 44.86
C ARG A 1103 -52.47 5.24 44.62
N ASP A 1104 -53.34 6.23 44.82
CA ASP A 1104 -53.01 7.63 44.55
C ASP A 1104 -51.92 8.15 45.52
N ASP A 1105 -51.98 7.78 46.80
CA ASP A 1105 -50.97 8.13 47.81
C ASP A 1105 -49.60 7.52 47.49
N GLU A 1106 -49.55 6.23 47.15
CA GLU A 1106 -48.29 5.53 46.86
C GLU A 1106 -47.66 6.02 45.55
N LEU A 1107 -48.48 6.22 44.50
CA LEU A 1107 -48.01 6.75 43.23
C LEU A 1107 -47.68 8.25 43.27
N SER A 1108 -48.19 9.00 44.25
CA SER A 1108 -47.89 10.45 44.40
C SER A 1108 -46.40 10.73 44.64
N SER A 1109 -45.70 9.79 45.29
CA SER A 1109 -44.25 9.85 45.54
C SER A 1109 -43.42 9.90 44.25
N PHE A 1110 -43.95 9.40 43.14
CA PHE A 1110 -43.34 9.43 41.80
C PHE A 1110 -43.74 10.68 40.97
N GLY A 1111 -44.44 11.64 41.57
CA GLY A 1111 -44.77 12.93 40.96
C GLY A 1111 -45.56 12.81 39.65
N ALA A 1112 -45.10 13.49 38.60
CA ALA A 1112 -45.78 13.49 37.30
C ALA A 1112 -45.72 12.13 36.57
N LEU A 1113 -44.78 11.25 36.93
CA LEU A 1113 -44.66 9.92 36.33
C LEU A 1113 -45.70 8.95 36.91
N GLY A 1114 -45.97 9.02 38.21
CA GLY A 1114 -47.03 8.25 38.87
C GLY A 1114 -48.46 8.65 38.46
N ARG A 1115 -48.63 9.87 37.92
CA ARG A 1115 -49.90 10.37 37.37
C ARG A 1115 -50.12 10.02 35.89
N ASN A 1116 -49.19 9.29 35.27
CA ASN A 1116 -49.34 8.91 33.87
C ASN A 1116 -50.42 7.83 33.72
N PRO A 1117 -51.45 8.02 32.87
CA PRO A 1117 -52.50 7.01 32.66
C PRO A 1117 -51.99 5.74 31.97
N ASP A 1118 -50.87 5.80 31.23
CA ASP A 1118 -50.22 4.64 30.62
C ASP A 1118 -48.71 4.65 30.89
N PRO A 1119 -48.29 4.21 32.10
CA PRO A 1119 -46.87 4.15 32.45
C PRO A 1119 -46.13 3.07 31.64
N ALA A 1120 -46.81 2.00 31.22
CA ALA A 1120 -46.22 0.90 30.46
C ALA A 1120 -45.90 1.28 29.02
N GLY A 1121 -46.84 1.93 28.31
CA GLY A 1121 -46.62 2.45 26.96
C GLY A 1121 -45.52 3.51 26.94
N ARG A 1122 -45.52 4.45 27.89
CA ARG A 1122 -44.45 5.45 28.01
C ARG A 1122 -43.09 4.83 28.34
N LEU A 1123 -43.04 3.75 29.13
CA LEU A 1123 -41.81 3.00 29.40
C LEU A 1123 -41.28 2.35 28.11
N ALA A 1124 -42.16 1.76 27.30
CA ALA A 1124 -41.79 1.17 26.02
C ALA A 1124 -41.29 2.23 25.03
N ASP A 1125 -41.93 3.40 24.96
CA ASP A 1125 -41.52 4.52 24.11
C ASP A 1125 -40.14 5.06 24.50
N LEU A 1126 -39.92 5.27 25.81
CA LEU A 1126 -38.61 5.64 26.34
C LEU A 1126 -37.56 4.57 26.03
N GLY A 1127 -37.91 3.29 26.14
CA GLY A 1127 -37.05 2.17 25.76
C GLY A 1127 -36.62 2.23 24.29
N ARG A 1128 -37.54 2.52 23.36
CA ARG A 1128 -37.22 2.67 21.94
C ARG A 1128 -36.33 3.88 21.66
N HIS A 1129 -36.61 5.03 22.29
CA HIS A 1129 -35.76 6.22 22.14
C HIS A 1129 -34.35 6.01 22.70
N ILE A 1130 -34.22 5.38 23.88
CA ILE A 1130 -32.93 5.04 24.48
C ILE A 1130 -32.17 4.07 23.57
N ALA A 1131 -32.82 3.04 23.02
CA ALA A 1131 -32.19 2.11 22.08
C ALA A 1131 -31.69 2.81 20.81
N ALA A 1132 -32.50 3.73 20.24
CA ALA A 1132 -32.11 4.53 19.09
C ALA A 1132 -30.90 5.45 19.39
N ASP A 1133 -30.90 6.12 20.55
CA ASP A 1133 -29.77 6.98 20.97
C ASP A 1133 -28.51 6.17 21.29
N GLN A 1134 -28.64 4.96 21.86
CA GLN A 1134 -27.52 4.04 22.06
C GLN A 1134 -26.91 3.59 20.73
N HIS A 1135 -27.76 3.26 19.75
CA HIS A 1135 -27.31 2.90 18.41
C HIS A 1135 -26.63 4.09 17.71
N GLY A 1136 -27.23 5.28 17.77
CA GLY A 1136 -26.64 6.51 17.24
C GLY A 1136 -25.31 6.85 17.91
N LEU A 1137 -25.17 6.65 19.22
CA LEU A 1137 -23.91 6.82 19.95
C LEU A 1137 -22.83 5.84 19.46
N ALA A 1138 -23.18 4.57 19.26
CA ALA A 1138 -22.26 3.58 18.73
C ALA A 1138 -21.79 3.97 17.31
N ALA A 1139 -22.71 4.34 16.43
CA ALA A 1139 -22.40 4.80 15.07
C ALA A 1139 -21.48 6.04 15.07
N ALA A 1140 -21.78 7.05 15.90
CA ALA A 1140 -20.94 8.24 16.03
C ALA A 1140 -19.52 7.91 16.50
N ARG A 1141 -19.37 7.01 17.48
CA ARG A 1141 -18.05 6.58 17.98
C ARG A 1141 -17.25 5.80 16.95
N THR A 1142 -17.91 4.92 16.19
CA THR A 1142 -17.28 4.24 15.06
C THR A 1142 -16.80 5.27 14.03
N ARG A 1143 -17.66 6.23 13.65
CA ARG A 1143 -17.28 7.27 12.69
C ARG A 1143 -16.14 8.16 13.18
N ILE A 1144 -16.12 8.53 14.45
CA ILE A 1144 -14.98 9.26 15.06
C ILE A 1144 -13.69 8.45 14.94
N THR A 1145 -13.75 7.15 15.23
CA THR A 1145 -12.58 6.26 15.14
C THR A 1145 -12.06 6.15 13.71
N GLU A 1146 -12.97 5.99 12.73
CA GLU A 1146 -12.62 6.00 11.30
C GLU A 1146 -11.95 7.31 10.90
N LEU A 1147 -12.56 8.45 11.23
CA LEU A 1147 -12.02 9.77 10.91
C LEU A 1147 -10.68 10.04 11.60
N GLN A 1148 -10.48 9.56 12.81
CA GLN A 1148 -9.18 9.67 13.51
C GLN A 1148 -8.07 8.82 12.86
N ALA A 1149 -8.43 7.76 12.15
CA ALA A 1149 -7.50 6.94 11.38
C ALA A 1149 -7.22 7.50 9.98
N GLU A 1150 -7.99 8.51 9.52
CA GLU A 1150 -7.77 9.15 8.22
C GLU A 1150 -6.37 9.77 8.13
N PRO A 1151 -5.62 9.52 7.04
CA PRO A 1151 -4.25 10.02 6.90
C PRO A 1151 -4.12 11.54 7.07
N ALA A 1152 -5.09 12.33 6.58
CA ALA A 1152 -5.09 13.79 6.69
C ALA A 1152 -5.06 14.26 8.16
N LEU A 1153 -5.77 13.56 9.05
CA LEU A 1153 -5.76 13.83 10.49
C LEU A 1153 -4.56 13.18 11.19
N ALA A 1154 -4.20 11.96 10.80
CA ALA A 1154 -3.06 11.25 11.37
C ALA A 1154 -1.70 11.90 11.05
N ALA A 1155 -1.65 12.72 9.99
CA ALA A 1155 -0.52 13.55 9.58
C ALA A 1155 -0.39 14.85 10.39
N GLN A 1156 -1.33 15.15 11.29
CA GLN A 1156 -1.26 16.35 12.11
C GLN A 1156 -0.38 16.18 13.36
N PRO A 1157 0.24 17.27 13.86
CA PRO A 1157 1.02 17.22 15.08
C PRO A 1157 0.25 16.66 16.28
N ALA A 1158 0.98 15.98 17.17
CA ALA A 1158 0.43 15.48 18.42
C ALA A 1158 -0.15 16.65 19.25
N GLY A 1159 -1.42 16.55 19.63
CA GLY A 1159 -2.12 17.60 20.40
C GLY A 1159 -3.06 18.48 19.57
N ARG A 1160 -2.87 18.63 18.25
CA ARG A 1160 -3.77 19.44 17.38
C ARG A 1160 -5.23 19.01 17.52
N LEU A 1161 -5.47 17.70 17.49
CA LEU A 1161 -6.81 17.12 17.65
C LEU A 1161 -7.44 17.42 19.03
N ALA A 1162 -6.63 17.45 20.08
CA ALA A 1162 -7.10 17.78 21.43
C ALA A 1162 -7.49 19.26 21.51
N THR A 1163 -6.64 20.15 21.00
CA THR A 1163 -6.92 21.58 20.88
C THR A 1163 -8.20 21.83 20.07
N GLU A 1164 -8.35 21.17 18.93
CA GLU A 1164 -9.54 21.27 18.10
C GLU A 1164 -10.81 20.80 18.84
N ARG A 1165 -10.71 19.68 19.58
CA ARG A 1165 -11.82 19.17 20.39
C ARG A 1165 -12.21 20.13 21.51
N ASP A 1166 -11.24 20.79 22.14
CA ASP A 1166 -11.50 21.76 23.19
C ASP A 1166 -12.09 23.06 22.63
N ALA A 1167 -11.64 23.52 21.46
CA ALA A 1167 -12.25 24.62 20.73
C ALA A 1167 -13.71 24.31 20.35
N TRP A 1168 -13.97 23.13 19.79
CA TRP A 1168 -15.33 22.66 19.48
C TRP A 1168 -16.23 22.61 20.74
N ARG A 1169 -15.72 22.09 21.87
CA ARG A 1169 -16.45 22.08 23.16
C ARG A 1169 -16.79 23.49 23.64
N ALA A 1170 -15.84 24.42 23.55
CA ALA A 1170 -16.02 25.80 23.96
C ALA A 1170 -17.09 26.51 23.11
N ALA A 1171 -17.05 26.34 21.78
CA ALA A 1171 -18.06 26.84 20.87
C ALA A 1171 -19.46 26.29 21.22
N ARG A 1172 -19.58 24.99 21.48
CA ARG A 1172 -20.87 24.37 21.83
C ARG A 1172 -21.41 24.84 23.19
N ALA A 1173 -20.51 25.10 24.15
CA ALA A 1173 -20.89 25.68 25.42
C ALA A 1173 -21.39 27.14 25.26
N ALA A 1174 -20.80 27.91 24.34
CA ALA A 1174 -21.24 29.26 24.01
C ALA A 1174 -22.64 29.26 23.34
N ASP A 1175 -22.87 28.40 22.35
CA ASP A 1175 -24.18 28.20 21.70
C ASP A 1175 -25.29 27.90 22.71
N ARG A 1176 -25.01 27.01 23.68
CA ARG A 1176 -25.95 26.67 24.75
C ARG A 1176 -26.24 27.85 25.68
N ARG A 1177 -25.28 28.74 25.92
CA ARG A 1177 -25.49 29.97 26.70
C ARG A 1177 -26.32 30.98 25.92
N GLN A 1178 -26.06 31.15 24.62
CA GLN A 1178 -26.82 32.04 23.73
C GLN A 1178 -28.26 31.57 23.52
N SER A 1179 -28.48 30.26 23.39
CA SER A 1179 -29.82 29.66 23.31
C SER A 1179 -30.60 29.77 24.62
N ARG A 1180 -29.91 29.89 25.76
CA ARG A 1180 -30.50 30.16 27.08
C ARG A 1180 -30.74 31.65 27.36
N SER A 1181 -30.01 32.56 26.71
CA SER A 1181 -30.14 34.01 26.90
C SER A 1181 -31.06 34.71 25.89
N SER A 1182 -31.49 34.03 24.82
CA SER A 1182 -32.60 34.51 24.01
C SER A 1182 -33.92 34.38 24.80
N PRO A 1183 -34.70 35.47 24.99
CA PRO A 1183 -36.01 35.36 25.59
C PRO A 1183 -36.86 34.46 24.69
N ARG A 1184 -37.35 33.36 25.26
CA ARG A 1184 -38.35 32.48 24.64
C ARG A 1184 -39.47 33.35 24.05
N ARG A 1185 -39.46 33.56 22.74
CA ARG A 1185 -40.72 33.76 22.01
C ARG A 1185 -41.52 32.48 22.21
N PRO A 1186 -42.80 32.54 22.64
CA PRO A 1186 -43.63 31.37 22.67
C PRO A 1186 -43.74 30.84 21.24
N ALA A 1187 -43.26 29.62 21.00
CA ALA A 1187 -43.54 28.93 19.76
C ALA A 1187 -45.08 28.72 19.67
N PRO A 1188 -45.70 28.87 18.49
CA PRO A 1188 -47.13 28.66 18.32
C PRO A 1188 -47.47 27.22 18.71
N ALA A 1189 -48.61 27.03 19.37
CA ALA A 1189 -49.21 25.72 19.57
C ALA A 1189 -49.34 25.00 18.22
N ALA A 1190 -48.53 23.97 17.99
CA ALA A 1190 -48.73 23.04 16.90
C ALA A 1190 -50.05 22.32 17.17
N ALA A 1191 -51.07 22.70 16.41
CA ALA A 1191 -52.34 22.02 16.34
C ALA A 1191 -52.11 20.56 15.95
N TRP A 1192 -52.41 19.65 16.88
CA TRP A 1192 -52.68 18.26 16.56
C TRP A 1192 -54.00 18.22 15.79
N ILE A 1193 -53.91 18.28 14.46
CA ILE A 1193 -55.06 17.93 13.60
C ILE A 1193 -55.17 16.40 13.63
N GLY A 1194 -56.22 15.93 14.30
CA GLY A 1194 -56.68 14.56 14.15
C GLY A 1194 -57.14 14.31 12.72
N GLY A 1195 -56.50 13.36 12.04
CA GLY A 1195 -57.05 12.68 10.87
C GLY A 1195 -57.92 11.50 11.31
N PRO A 1196 -59.04 11.19 10.61
CA PRO A 1196 -60.09 10.32 11.12
C PRO A 1196 -59.81 8.83 10.93
N ARG A 1197 -60.50 8.02 11.74
CA ARG A 1197 -60.58 6.55 11.66
C ARG A 1197 -60.96 6.07 10.24
N PRO A 1198 -60.39 4.97 9.72
CA PRO A 1198 -60.90 4.33 8.52
C PRO A 1198 -62.17 3.55 8.86
N GLY A 1199 -63.29 3.99 8.31
CA GLY A 1199 -64.47 3.16 8.11
C GLY A 1199 -64.27 2.29 6.87
N HIS A 1200 -64.69 1.03 6.97
CA HIS A 1200 -64.93 0.16 5.83
C HIS A 1200 -65.76 0.87 4.76
N HIS A 1201 -65.39 0.73 3.48
CA HIS A 1201 -66.28 0.11 2.49
C HIS A 1201 -65.59 -0.18 1.16
N ASP A 1202 -66.14 -1.22 0.53
CA ASP A 1202 -65.80 -1.84 -0.74
C ASP A 1202 -65.71 -0.84 -1.93
N LEU A 1203 -64.82 -1.20 -2.86
CA LEU A 1203 -64.85 -0.78 -4.27
C LEU A 1203 -66.09 -1.39 -4.97
N PRO A 1204 -66.59 -0.89 -6.15
CA PRO A 1204 -65.73 -0.35 -7.21
C PRO A 1204 -66.30 0.75 -8.16
N ALA A 1205 -65.36 1.20 -9.01
CA ALA A 1205 -65.48 1.48 -10.43
C ALA A 1205 -65.91 2.87 -10.97
N SER A 1206 -65.08 3.28 -11.93
CA SER A 1206 -65.33 4.08 -13.14
C SER A 1206 -65.05 5.59 -13.10
N GLY A 1207 -64.08 5.98 -13.92
CA GLY A 1207 -64.39 6.84 -15.06
C GLY A 1207 -63.78 8.23 -15.08
N ARG A 1208 -62.75 8.37 -15.93
CA ARG A 1208 -62.38 9.59 -16.71
C ARG A 1208 -61.98 10.84 -15.93
N GLU A 1209 -61.21 11.80 -16.42
CA GLU A 1209 -60.25 12.02 -17.51
C GLU A 1209 -59.91 13.53 -17.35
N VAL A 1210 -58.79 13.99 -17.93
CA VAL A 1210 -58.44 15.40 -18.19
C VAL A 1210 -57.79 16.22 -17.04
N GLY A 1211 -56.53 16.64 -17.26
CA GLY A 1211 -55.80 17.63 -16.45
C GLY A 1211 -56.11 19.09 -16.88
N PRO A 1212 -55.11 19.95 -17.09
CA PRO A 1212 -54.00 20.41 -16.24
C PRO A 1212 -54.14 21.92 -15.90
N SER A 1213 -53.27 22.52 -15.07
CA SER A 1213 -52.84 23.95 -15.20
C SER A 1213 -52.12 24.52 -13.96
N PHE A 1214 -50.85 24.92 -14.17
CA PHE A 1214 -50.13 26.15 -13.73
C PHE A 1214 -50.21 26.63 -12.27
N GLY A 1215 -49.13 27.08 -11.61
CA GLY A 1215 -47.76 27.39 -12.01
C GLY A 1215 -47.01 28.12 -10.88
N CYS A 1216 -45.71 28.37 -11.12
CA CYS A 1216 -44.66 28.95 -10.27
C CYS A 1216 -43.95 27.99 -9.30
#